data_AF-A0A3M6YBK6-F1
#
_entry.id   AF-A0A3M6YBK6-F1
#
_cell.length_a   1.000
_cell.length_b   1.000
_cell.length_c   1.000
_cell.angle_alpha   90.00
_cell.angle_beta   90.00
_cell.angle_gamma   90.00
#
_symmetry.space_group_name_H-M   'P 1'
#
loop_
_entity.id
_entity.type
_entity.pdbx_description
1 polymer ?
#
loop_
_entity_poly.entity_id
_entity_poly.type
_entity_poly.pdbx_seq_one_letter_code
_entity_poly.pdbx_strand_id
1 'polypeptide(L)'
;MSAKNESSSGAAPPNEEPLDNWDDDDDSSSGEEDTAQNGTTNDEEHEANSDASPDEDDENHDQDHDSRILNSYRRLLSRRVDLVGDYAGDELFLIEGDSMLLRCFSDDKLDFHTGLQLLHAVYNVEHLLSNLVRRKCNFHIVFFDSNRGLCVPPTASDEDACKYYLARSAIIRHMQATLPASNPNVKINVFSTYESADFRSYLATSGPYFVMMHDGAQPEKRTGKHISAEDEVAENSPIAQRVGFRQMVLQFIGTGYNVALVNGLEWRDTKVMTMVLEARNRTSAASAVKIEETPRSSVDVSAELGHSEKVSALTERQQLAVMAVSAMLRQKPGSVPSQALPSLCAAYLLHEALLAHTSLAMRRLPTTDGADGAQAFLRAVSSMSEACLSSPAWKDKGSSCDVADCVDGRLFLQTSNGTTGQGEVQKTFDSLVTAVEQISGTKLPQPDGNTTAAGEVRPEGEEESHEEIAVLPFSNPVFDKHLEPVRLQVDESVGDDESFTTHRIFQELTHWHNAKKPIVHKGPPTKQEERQKFFAERRNQLFMAEMRTYAASLTNAVGKSLEPETIIVGQSKTGTRDSSPAVTSRKGGAESPAESDMSDSSAKGKQGKKAAGGKTAQKNAGKQAMMAQIAEARAKKDETAGGKVVSAWQTVCKNLQADSDPRSRFNRARLYLTTLKSDWREIISAEVELFILSCVLEYWISACRQKEQAQRKEVCALIWFLASNITNSKGLTRNIVGNIDLTVKTLGLPPVPRVSNADALPERKLAFAFALPASKVDGLAVDMPSREFQLVHCGPYLERTFDSKPDPRVEFNPDGWQRKVLDGIDANKSVFAVAPTSAGKTFISFYAMRKVLEADDDGVLVYVAPTKALVNQIAAEIQARYSKNFKYGGKSVWAIHTRDYRINNPSGCQVLVTVPHVLQIMLLAPSNANSWSSRVRRIIFDEVHSIGQAEDGVVWEQLLLMAPCPIIALSATVGNPDEFSGWLTDTQKATGIDLVTVQHPYRYSDLRKYYYVPPKKFAFHGLPERSAFGTLGLEGLTGFNHVHPVGALVDKSRGIPQDLGLEPRDCYELWKAMVKFQ
;
A
#
# COMPACT_ATOMS: atom_id res chain seq x y z
N MET A 1 48.89 -4.81 -42.00
CA MET A 1 49.86 -5.80 -42.51
C MET A 1 49.13 -7.10 -42.80
N SER A 2 49.72 -8.01 -43.59
CA SER A 2 48.96 -8.99 -44.40
C SER A 2 49.25 -10.46 -44.04
N ALA A 3 48.52 -11.38 -44.68
CA ALA A 3 48.77 -12.84 -44.82
C ALA A 3 48.36 -13.74 -43.63
N LYS A 4 47.92 -15.00 -43.80
CA LYS A 4 47.62 -15.81 -45.03
C LYS A 4 46.67 -17.00 -44.73
N ASN A 5 46.23 -17.73 -45.78
CA ASN A 5 45.34 -18.90 -45.75
C ASN A 5 46.06 -20.25 -45.55
N GLU A 6 45.32 -21.31 -45.15
CA GLU A 6 45.14 -22.64 -45.82
C GLU A 6 44.34 -23.61 -44.89
N SER A 7 43.18 -24.17 -45.30
CA SER A 7 42.92 -25.51 -45.91
C SER A 7 42.98 -26.73 -44.92
N SER A 8 42.20 -27.83 -44.98
CA SER A 8 41.15 -28.36 -45.89
C SER A 8 40.31 -29.54 -45.28
N SER A 9 39.23 -29.98 -45.96
CA SER A 9 38.38 -31.20 -45.72
C SER A 9 37.46 -31.25 -44.46
N GLY A 10 36.33 -32.00 -44.39
CA GLY A 10 35.56 -32.71 -45.44
C GLY A 10 34.41 -33.64 -44.91
N ALA A 11 33.29 -33.74 -45.66
CA ALA A 11 32.23 -34.78 -45.67
C ALA A 11 31.18 -34.97 -44.51
N ALA A 12 29.90 -34.76 -44.90
CA ALA A 12 28.60 -35.40 -44.60
C ALA A 12 28.29 -36.33 -43.36
N PRO A 13 27.03 -36.26 -42.85
CA PRO A 13 26.27 -37.36 -42.23
C PRO A 13 25.12 -37.91 -43.13
N PRO A 14 24.49 -39.07 -42.81
CA PRO A 14 23.53 -39.77 -43.70
C PRO A 14 22.03 -39.63 -43.33
N ASN A 15 21.16 -40.12 -44.24
CA ASN A 15 19.74 -40.42 -44.01
C ASN A 15 19.56 -41.70 -43.16
N GLU A 16 18.36 -41.91 -42.60
CA GLU A 16 17.57 -43.12 -42.90
C GLU A 16 16.06 -42.88 -42.62
N GLU A 17 15.21 -43.82 -43.01
CA GLU A 17 13.81 -43.57 -43.44
C GLU A 17 12.78 -44.52 -42.72
N PRO A 18 11.51 -44.79 -43.17
CA PRO A 18 10.36 -44.64 -42.26
C PRO A 18 9.46 -45.91 -42.08
N LEU A 19 8.18 -45.69 -41.77
CA LEU A 19 6.96 -46.51 -42.03
C LEU A 19 6.27 -47.29 -40.88
N ASP A 20 5.01 -46.88 -40.68
CA ASP A 20 3.77 -47.68 -40.79
C ASP A 20 3.07 -48.42 -39.62
N ASN A 21 1.73 -48.27 -39.70
CA ASN A 21 0.64 -49.20 -39.39
C ASN A 21 0.22 -49.51 -37.94
N TRP A 22 -1.07 -49.69 -37.62
CA TRP A 22 -2.37 -49.30 -38.25
C TRP A 22 -3.51 -49.60 -37.24
N ASP A 23 -4.79 -49.48 -37.66
CA ASP A 23 -6.01 -50.06 -37.07
C ASP A 23 -6.51 -49.51 -35.69
N ASP A 24 -7.81 -49.49 -35.34
CA ASP A 24 -9.04 -49.11 -36.08
C ASP A 24 -10.24 -48.96 -35.07
N ASP A 25 -11.50 -49.05 -35.54
CA ASP A 25 -12.77 -49.29 -34.79
C ASP A 25 -13.53 -48.10 -34.13
N ASP A 26 -14.03 -47.20 -35.00
CA ASP A 26 -15.46 -46.94 -35.31
C ASP A 26 -16.58 -46.44 -34.34
N ASP A 27 -17.56 -45.80 -35.01
CA ASP A 27 -19.00 -45.57 -34.72
C ASP A 27 -19.48 -44.68 -33.53
N SER A 28 -20.55 -43.86 -33.66
CA SER A 28 -21.44 -43.58 -34.82
C SER A 28 -22.23 -42.25 -34.70
N SER A 29 -22.41 -41.54 -35.82
CA SER A 29 -23.53 -40.59 -36.16
C SER A 29 -23.81 -39.34 -35.27
N SER A 30 -24.37 -38.22 -35.75
CA SER A 30 -24.50 -37.57 -37.08
C SER A 30 -25.05 -36.13 -36.85
N GLY A 31 -24.87 -35.11 -37.71
CA GLY A 31 -24.17 -34.99 -39.00
C GLY A 31 -24.32 -33.55 -39.56
N GLU A 32 -23.83 -33.31 -40.79
CA GLU A 32 -24.02 -32.11 -41.65
C GLU A 32 -23.44 -30.76 -41.12
N GLU A 33 -22.32 -30.24 -41.66
CA GLU A 33 -22.10 -29.48 -42.93
C GLU A 33 -22.36 -27.96 -42.76
N ASP A 34 -21.51 -27.00 -43.16
CA ASP A 34 -20.13 -26.96 -43.72
C ASP A 34 -19.51 -25.54 -43.36
N THR A 35 -18.46 -24.85 -43.86
CA THR A 35 -17.56 -24.84 -45.06
C THR A 35 -16.19 -24.18 -44.76
N ALA A 36 -15.22 -24.37 -45.67
CA ALA A 36 -13.93 -23.65 -45.82
C ALA A 36 -14.04 -22.10 -45.74
N GLN A 37 -13.09 -21.30 -45.20
CA GLN A 37 -11.60 -21.21 -45.17
C GLN A 37 -10.97 -20.19 -46.15
N ASN A 38 -9.80 -19.65 -45.76
CA ASN A 38 -9.05 -18.54 -46.40
C ASN A 38 -8.23 -18.95 -47.64
N GLY A 39 -7.77 -17.99 -48.48
CA GLY A 39 -6.89 -18.32 -49.62
C GLY A 39 -6.13 -17.24 -50.44
N THR A 40 -5.84 -16.04 -49.92
CA THR A 40 -4.70 -15.13 -50.28
C THR A 40 -4.05 -15.07 -51.70
N THR A 41 -3.77 -13.82 -52.16
CA THR A 41 -2.70 -13.38 -53.11
C THR A 41 -2.81 -13.85 -54.58
N ASN A 42 -2.38 -13.11 -55.62
CA ASN A 42 -1.74 -11.78 -55.76
C ASN A 42 -2.07 -11.19 -57.15
N ASP A 43 -1.80 -9.90 -57.41
CA ASP A 43 -0.98 -9.43 -58.56
C ASP A 43 -0.97 -7.88 -58.68
N GLU A 44 0.02 -7.34 -59.41
CA GLU A 44 0.27 -5.91 -59.63
C GLU A 44 -0.06 -5.51 -61.08
N GLU A 45 -0.61 -4.31 -61.33
CA GLU A 45 -0.36 -3.59 -62.59
C GLU A 45 -0.60 -2.07 -62.48
N HIS A 46 0.01 -1.30 -63.38
CA HIS A 46 -0.02 0.18 -63.43
C HIS A 46 -0.83 0.70 -64.63
N GLU A 47 -1.59 1.78 -64.46
CA GLU A 47 -1.86 2.73 -65.56
C GLU A 47 -2.09 4.17 -65.03
N ALA A 48 -2.20 5.18 -65.91
CA ALA A 48 -2.06 6.61 -65.56
C ALA A 48 -2.84 7.57 -66.49
N ASN A 49 -2.82 8.88 -66.17
CA ASN A 49 -3.41 10.04 -66.89
C ASN A 49 -4.94 10.22 -66.76
N SER A 50 -5.54 11.43 -66.82
CA SER A 50 -5.03 12.83 -66.91
C SER A 50 -6.15 13.88 -66.69
N ASP A 51 -5.76 15.12 -66.34
CA ASP A 51 -6.54 16.39 -66.37
C ASP A 51 -7.80 16.50 -65.46
N ALA A 52 -8.21 17.65 -64.90
CA ALA A 52 -7.91 19.05 -65.22
C ALA A 52 -8.04 20.04 -64.01
N SER A 53 -7.50 21.26 -64.19
CA SER A 53 -7.77 22.54 -63.47
C SER A 53 -7.48 22.66 -61.95
N PRO A 54 -6.80 23.76 -61.50
CA PRO A 54 -6.61 24.09 -60.08
C PRO A 54 -7.63 25.11 -59.54
N ASP A 55 -7.93 25.06 -58.24
CA ASP A 55 -8.28 26.17 -57.32
C ASP A 55 -8.74 25.68 -55.89
N GLU A 56 -8.46 24.41 -55.49
CA GLU A 56 -8.97 23.79 -54.24
C GLU A 56 -7.88 23.18 -53.30
N ASP A 57 -6.64 23.71 -53.34
CA ASP A 57 -5.47 23.02 -52.75
C ASP A 57 -5.31 23.12 -51.21
N ASP A 58 -5.97 24.06 -50.50
CA ASP A 58 -5.80 24.22 -49.05
C ASP A 58 -6.60 23.18 -48.22
N GLU A 59 -7.89 22.92 -48.52
CA GLU A 59 -8.74 22.07 -47.65
C GLU A 59 -8.32 20.58 -47.62
N ASN A 60 -7.65 20.10 -48.66
CA ASN A 60 -7.20 18.70 -48.73
C ASN A 60 -6.01 18.40 -47.79
N HIS A 61 -5.21 19.41 -47.42
CA HIS A 61 -3.96 19.18 -46.70
C HIS A 61 -4.17 18.92 -45.19
N ASP A 62 -5.24 19.47 -44.60
CA ASP A 62 -5.59 19.29 -43.20
C ASP A 62 -6.32 17.97 -42.92
N GLN A 63 -7.13 17.46 -43.86
CA GLN A 63 -7.88 16.22 -43.65
C GLN A 63 -6.97 14.99 -43.48
N ASP A 64 -5.83 14.95 -44.18
CA ASP A 64 -4.79 13.93 -44.01
C ASP A 64 -4.02 14.14 -42.69
N HIS A 65 -3.70 15.39 -42.33
CA HIS A 65 -3.04 15.73 -41.06
C HIS A 65 -3.83 15.24 -39.84
N ASP A 66 -5.11 15.58 -39.75
CA ASP A 66 -5.96 15.25 -38.62
C ASP A 66 -6.21 13.73 -38.55
N SER A 67 -6.37 13.09 -39.71
CA SER A 67 -6.45 11.63 -39.83
C SER A 67 -5.20 10.93 -39.31
N ARG A 68 -4.00 11.46 -39.56
CA ARG A 68 -2.74 10.93 -39.02
C ARG A 68 -2.65 11.05 -37.50
N ILE A 69 -3.10 12.17 -36.91
CA ILE A 69 -3.12 12.36 -35.46
C ILE A 69 -4.09 11.39 -34.80
N LEU A 70 -5.33 11.31 -35.29
CA LEU A 70 -6.37 10.42 -34.75
C LEU A 70 -5.95 8.95 -34.84
N ASN A 71 -5.34 8.52 -35.95
CA ASN A 71 -4.84 7.15 -36.12
C ASN A 71 -3.55 6.86 -35.33
N SER A 72 -2.76 7.88 -34.98
CA SER A 72 -1.60 7.72 -34.09
C SER A 72 -2.04 7.59 -32.63
N TYR A 73 -3.01 8.40 -32.20
CA TYR A 73 -3.61 8.30 -30.86
C TYR A 73 -4.26 6.93 -30.61
N ARG A 74 -4.98 6.38 -31.61
CA ARG A 74 -5.54 5.01 -31.59
C ARG A 74 -4.52 3.89 -31.37
N ARG A 75 -3.22 4.13 -31.51
CA ARG A 75 -2.13 3.14 -31.32
C ARG A 75 -1.47 3.19 -29.94
N LEU A 76 -1.86 4.13 -29.08
CA LEU A 76 -1.40 4.20 -27.69
C LEU A 76 -1.93 3.01 -26.88
N LEU A 77 -1.15 2.54 -25.90
CA LEU A 77 -1.69 1.67 -24.87
C LEU A 77 -2.45 2.52 -23.85
N SER A 78 -3.54 1.97 -23.32
CA SER A 78 -4.26 2.56 -22.19
C SER A 78 -4.40 1.54 -21.07
N ARG A 79 -4.26 1.99 -19.81
CA ARG A 79 -4.53 1.18 -18.62
C ARG A 79 -5.34 1.95 -17.59
N ARG A 80 -6.33 1.29 -16.98
CA ARG A 80 -7.12 1.86 -15.89
C ARG A 80 -6.39 1.61 -14.56
N VAL A 81 -6.14 2.66 -13.80
CA VAL A 81 -5.35 2.61 -12.55
C VAL A 81 -5.96 3.52 -11.49
N ASP A 82 -5.69 3.23 -10.21
CA ASP A 82 -5.80 4.21 -9.14
C ASP A 82 -4.55 5.10 -9.13
N LEU A 83 -4.73 6.41 -9.35
CA LEU A 83 -3.60 7.35 -9.36
C LEU A 83 -2.87 7.40 -8.01
N VAL A 84 -3.58 7.23 -6.91
CA VAL A 84 -3.00 7.33 -5.56
C VAL A 84 -2.45 5.98 -5.11
N GLY A 85 -3.25 4.92 -5.13
CA GLY A 85 -2.84 3.60 -4.63
C GLY A 85 -1.93 2.80 -5.56
N ASP A 86 -2.12 2.86 -6.88
CA ASP A 86 -1.53 1.90 -7.83
C ASP A 86 -0.50 2.52 -8.80
N TYR A 87 -0.43 3.85 -8.90
CA TYR A 87 0.33 4.53 -9.98
C TYR A 87 1.34 5.58 -9.52
N ALA A 88 0.93 6.65 -8.82
CA ALA A 88 1.80 7.78 -8.48
C ALA A 88 2.01 7.98 -6.97
N GLY A 89 0.98 7.78 -6.14
CA GLY A 89 1.07 8.10 -4.72
C GLY A 89 1.37 9.59 -4.48
N ASP A 90 2.47 9.88 -3.79
CA ASP A 90 2.92 11.24 -3.44
C ASP A 90 3.79 11.90 -4.55
N GLU A 91 4.00 11.23 -5.69
CA GLU A 91 4.79 11.74 -6.83
C GLU A 91 4.17 13.00 -7.46
N LEU A 92 5.01 13.99 -7.77
CA LEU A 92 4.58 15.23 -8.41
C LEU A 92 4.06 14.95 -9.84
N PHE A 93 2.89 15.47 -10.19
CA PHE A 93 2.40 15.51 -11.58
C PHE A 93 2.00 16.92 -12.03
N LEU A 94 1.81 17.10 -13.33
CA LEU A 94 1.24 18.33 -13.88
C LEU A 94 -0.24 18.13 -14.21
N ILE A 95 -1.06 19.14 -13.93
CA ILE A 95 -2.40 19.29 -14.49
C ILE A 95 -2.31 20.32 -15.62
N GLU A 96 -2.72 19.93 -16.82
CA GLU A 96 -2.91 20.87 -17.93
C GLU A 96 -4.21 21.64 -17.67
N GLY A 97 -4.07 22.96 -17.53
CA GLY A 97 -5.09 23.81 -16.93
C GLY A 97 -6.32 23.98 -17.81
N ASP A 98 -6.16 24.10 -19.12
CA ASP A 98 -7.26 24.26 -20.07
C ASP A 98 -8.09 22.97 -20.19
N SER A 99 -7.46 21.80 -20.10
CA SER A 99 -8.12 20.49 -19.94
C SER A 99 -8.95 20.39 -18.67
N MET A 100 -8.42 20.89 -17.54
CA MET A 100 -9.14 20.92 -16.26
C MET A 100 -10.33 21.87 -16.34
N LEU A 101 -10.16 23.06 -16.93
CA LEU A 101 -11.26 24.00 -17.15
C LEU A 101 -12.35 23.39 -18.03
N LEU A 102 -12.00 22.78 -19.18
CA LEU A 102 -12.97 22.10 -20.03
C LEU A 102 -13.79 21.05 -19.27
N ARG A 103 -13.15 20.26 -18.40
CA ARG A 103 -13.83 19.26 -17.56
C ARG A 103 -14.80 19.89 -16.54
N CYS A 104 -14.46 21.05 -15.98
CA CYS A 104 -15.31 21.80 -15.05
C CYS A 104 -16.40 22.64 -15.74
N PHE A 105 -16.17 23.06 -16.98
CA PHE A 105 -17.08 23.86 -17.81
C PHE A 105 -18.10 22.98 -18.55
N SER A 106 -17.81 21.69 -18.72
CA SER A 106 -18.72 20.68 -19.31
C SER A 106 -19.68 20.05 -18.27
N ASP A 107 -20.05 20.79 -17.21
CA ASP A 107 -21.09 20.37 -16.26
C ASP A 107 -22.48 20.79 -16.80
N ASP A 108 -23.42 19.85 -16.94
CA ASP A 108 -24.78 20.12 -17.45
C ASP A 108 -25.55 21.19 -16.62
N LYS A 109 -25.08 21.56 -15.41
CA LYS A 109 -25.67 22.60 -14.54
C LYS A 109 -25.03 23.99 -14.69
N LEU A 110 -23.97 24.14 -15.49
CA LEU A 110 -23.25 25.41 -15.60
C LEU A 110 -23.88 26.35 -16.64
N ASP A 111 -24.70 27.29 -16.17
CA ASP A 111 -25.33 28.31 -17.02
C ASP A 111 -24.32 29.40 -17.45
N PHE A 112 -23.63 29.15 -18.56
CA PHE A 112 -22.80 30.13 -19.27
C PHE A 112 -23.49 30.72 -20.51
N HIS A 113 -24.51 30.05 -21.07
CA HIS A 113 -25.20 30.53 -22.26
C HIS A 113 -25.98 31.82 -21.98
N THR A 114 -26.88 31.83 -20.99
CA THR A 114 -27.67 33.02 -20.65
C THR A 114 -27.12 33.72 -19.41
N GLY A 115 -26.84 32.97 -18.35
CA GLY A 115 -26.65 33.50 -17.00
C GLY A 115 -25.21 33.79 -16.55
N LEU A 116 -24.19 33.47 -17.35
CA LEU A 116 -22.75 33.65 -17.04
C LEU A 116 -22.41 33.46 -15.54
N GLN A 117 -22.66 32.25 -15.04
CA GLN A 117 -22.52 31.92 -13.61
C GLN A 117 -21.05 31.64 -13.24
N LEU A 118 -20.19 32.67 -13.31
CA LEU A 118 -18.75 32.57 -13.12
C LEU A 118 -18.36 31.91 -11.78
N LEU A 119 -19.03 32.29 -10.68
CA LEU A 119 -18.74 31.74 -9.35
C LEU A 119 -19.03 30.22 -9.25
N HIS A 120 -19.98 29.71 -10.05
CA HIS A 120 -20.26 28.26 -10.15
C HIS A 120 -19.12 27.54 -10.91
N ALA A 121 -18.57 28.17 -11.96
CA ALA A 121 -17.39 27.64 -12.66
C ALA A 121 -16.15 27.61 -11.76
N VAL A 122 -15.94 28.64 -10.94
CA VAL A 122 -14.88 28.69 -9.91
C VAL A 122 -15.08 27.56 -8.90
N TYR A 123 -16.29 27.39 -8.36
CA TYR A 123 -16.62 26.30 -7.43
C TYR A 123 -16.33 24.92 -8.02
N ASN A 124 -16.66 24.67 -9.29
CA ASN A 124 -16.40 23.38 -9.95
C ASN A 124 -14.88 23.07 -10.03
N VAL A 125 -14.04 24.08 -10.27
CA VAL A 125 -12.58 23.95 -10.25
C VAL A 125 -12.06 23.73 -8.82
N GLU A 126 -12.51 24.52 -7.85
CA GLU A 126 -12.12 24.36 -6.44
C GLU A 126 -12.54 22.99 -5.89
N HIS A 127 -13.71 22.48 -6.28
CA HIS A 127 -14.20 21.16 -5.88
C HIS A 127 -13.34 20.04 -6.47
N LEU A 128 -12.93 20.14 -7.75
CA LEU A 128 -12.02 19.18 -8.38
C LEU A 128 -10.65 19.19 -7.69
N LEU A 129 -10.07 20.37 -7.46
CA LEU A 129 -8.77 20.51 -6.80
C LEU A 129 -8.81 20.06 -5.33
N SER A 130 -9.87 20.38 -4.59
CA SER A 130 -10.09 19.90 -3.22
C SER A 130 -10.16 18.38 -3.15
N ASN A 131 -10.73 17.72 -4.16
CA ASN A 131 -10.77 16.25 -4.23
C ASN A 131 -9.38 15.61 -4.44
N LEU A 132 -8.45 16.29 -5.12
CA LEU A 132 -7.05 15.86 -5.22
C LEU A 132 -6.29 16.11 -3.91
N VAL A 133 -6.41 17.32 -3.34
CA VAL A 133 -5.73 17.71 -2.09
C VAL A 133 -6.15 16.82 -0.91
N ARG A 134 -7.45 16.51 -0.77
CA ARG A 134 -7.97 15.58 0.27
C ARG A 134 -7.37 14.17 0.19
N ARG A 135 -6.86 13.78 -0.98
CA ARG A 135 -6.23 12.47 -1.24
C ARG A 135 -4.70 12.55 -1.30
N LYS A 136 -4.12 13.65 -0.78
CA LYS A 136 -2.68 13.95 -0.71
C LYS A 136 -1.96 14.00 -2.07
N CYS A 137 -2.69 14.12 -3.18
CA CYS A 137 -2.10 14.24 -4.51
C CYS A 137 -1.16 15.46 -4.60
N ASN A 138 0.06 15.23 -5.09
CA ASN A 138 1.09 16.25 -5.27
C ASN A 138 1.10 16.75 -6.72
N PHE A 139 0.73 18.01 -6.96
CA PHE A 139 0.62 18.52 -8.34
C PHE A 139 0.96 20.00 -8.48
N HIS A 140 1.33 20.40 -9.70
CA HIS A 140 1.33 21.79 -10.15
C HIS A 140 0.33 21.94 -11.31
N ILE A 141 -0.25 23.12 -11.50
CA ILE A 141 -1.16 23.46 -12.60
C ILE A 141 -0.39 24.30 -13.63
N VAL A 142 -0.54 23.98 -14.92
CA VAL A 142 0.13 24.69 -16.02
C VAL A 142 -0.87 25.05 -17.11
N PHE A 143 -0.92 26.33 -17.47
CA PHE A 143 -1.72 26.85 -18.58
C PHE A 143 -0.83 27.26 -19.75
N PHE A 144 -1.35 27.16 -20.96
CA PHE A 144 -0.67 27.58 -22.19
C PHE A 144 -1.51 28.59 -22.97
N ASP A 145 -0.97 29.73 -23.35
CA ASP A 145 -1.75 30.74 -24.08
C ASP A 145 -2.19 30.24 -25.47
N SER A 146 -1.38 29.38 -26.12
CA SER A 146 -1.77 28.63 -27.32
C SER A 146 -3.01 27.75 -27.12
N ASN A 147 -3.29 27.31 -25.89
CA ASN A 147 -4.36 26.38 -25.56
C ASN A 147 -5.64 27.08 -25.08
N ARG A 148 -5.69 28.42 -25.05
CA ARG A 148 -6.84 29.22 -24.55
C ARG A 148 -8.18 28.80 -25.19
N GLY A 149 -8.19 28.37 -26.45
CA GLY A 149 -9.38 27.87 -27.14
C GLY A 149 -9.89 26.49 -26.65
N LEU A 150 -9.02 25.67 -26.06
CA LEU A 150 -9.32 24.29 -25.66
C LEU A 150 -10.17 24.20 -24.37
N CYS A 151 -10.31 25.29 -23.61
CA CYS A 151 -11.18 25.30 -22.43
C CYS A 151 -12.68 25.38 -22.77
N VAL A 152 -13.05 25.77 -23.99
CA VAL A 152 -14.44 26.01 -24.41
C VAL A 152 -15.14 24.67 -24.69
N PRO A 153 -16.27 24.34 -24.03
CA PRO A 153 -17.03 23.13 -24.34
C PRO A 153 -17.51 23.10 -25.80
N PRO A 154 -17.39 21.98 -26.53
CA PRO A 154 -17.90 21.86 -27.90
C PRO A 154 -19.42 22.07 -28.09
N THR A 155 -20.17 22.12 -26.99
CA THR A 155 -21.62 22.38 -26.95
C THR A 155 -21.95 23.86 -26.73
N ALA A 156 -20.95 24.72 -26.52
CA ALA A 156 -21.13 26.16 -26.42
C ALA A 156 -21.30 26.81 -27.81
N SER A 157 -21.95 27.97 -27.87
CA SER A 157 -21.97 28.79 -29.08
C SER A 157 -20.64 29.54 -29.24
N ASP A 158 -20.18 29.73 -30.49
CA ASP A 158 -18.96 30.51 -30.79
C ASP A 158 -19.08 31.96 -30.27
N GLU A 159 -20.29 32.52 -30.28
CA GLU A 159 -20.57 33.85 -29.73
C GLU A 159 -20.33 33.94 -28.22
N ASP A 160 -20.57 32.84 -27.49
CA ASP A 160 -20.40 32.75 -26.03
C ASP A 160 -18.97 32.31 -25.62
N ALA A 161 -18.09 31.94 -26.56
CA ALA A 161 -16.70 31.57 -26.27
C ALA A 161 -15.96 32.64 -25.44
N CYS A 162 -16.27 33.92 -25.66
CA CYS A 162 -15.78 35.06 -24.87
C CYS A 162 -16.05 34.95 -23.36
N LYS A 163 -17.18 34.34 -22.96
CA LYS A 163 -17.57 34.14 -21.56
C LYS A 163 -16.66 33.11 -20.87
N TYR A 164 -16.29 32.04 -21.59
CA TYR A 164 -15.33 31.03 -21.12
C TYR A 164 -13.90 31.57 -21.05
N TYR A 165 -13.50 32.45 -21.97
CA TYR A 165 -12.19 33.11 -21.90
C TYR A 165 -12.06 34.06 -20.70
N LEU A 166 -13.11 34.84 -20.37
CA LEU A 166 -13.15 35.59 -19.12
C LEU A 166 -13.01 34.65 -17.91
N ALA A 167 -13.78 33.57 -17.88
CA ALA A 167 -13.73 32.60 -16.78
C ALA A 167 -12.35 31.98 -16.60
N ARG A 168 -11.65 31.64 -17.70
CA ARG A 168 -10.25 31.18 -17.67
C ARG A 168 -9.34 32.18 -16.95
N SER A 169 -9.31 33.43 -17.41
CA SER A 169 -8.39 34.43 -16.84
C SER A 169 -8.77 34.83 -15.40
N ALA A 170 -10.06 34.87 -15.07
CA ALA A 170 -10.54 35.07 -13.70
C ALA A 170 -10.14 33.92 -12.76
N ILE A 171 -10.29 32.66 -13.19
CA ILE A 171 -9.92 31.47 -12.41
C ILE A 171 -8.39 31.39 -12.22
N ILE A 172 -7.59 31.69 -13.26
CA ILE A 172 -6.13 31.77 -13.14
C ILE A 172 -5.73 32.83 -12.10
N ARG A 173 -6.28 34.05 -12.19
CA ARG A 173 -6.01 35.15 -11.26
C ARG A 173 -6.42 34.81 -9.81
N HIS A 174 -7.59 34.21 -9.64
CA HIS A 174 -8.13 33.75 -8.35
C HIS A 174 -7.21 32.72 -7.70
N MET A 175 -6.91 31.62 -8.41
CA MET A 175 -6.04 30.57 -7.88
C MET A 175 -4.63 31.10 -7.56
N GLN A 176 -4.07 32.01 -8.38
CA GLN A 176 -2.78 32.64 -8.09
C GLN A 176 -2.79 33.47 -6.81
N ALA A 177 -3.94 34.02 -6.40
CA ALA A 177 -4.08 34.78 -5.16
C ALA A 177 -4.36 33.90 -3.93
N THR A 178 -5.23 32.89 -4.06
CA THR A 178 -5.78 32.12 -2.91
C THR A 178 -5.05 30.82 -2.63
N LEU A 179 -4.52 30.17 -3.66
CA LEU A 179 -3.98 28.81 -3.57
C LEU A 179 -2.62 28.75 -2.84
N PRO A 180 -1.68 29.72 -3.01
CA PRO A 180 -0.44 29.74 -2.22
C PRO A 180 -0.64 29.86 -0.71
N ALA A 181 -1.74 30.48 -0.25
CA ALA A 181 -2.04 30.66 1.16
C ALA A 181 -2.66 29.41 1.81
N SER A 182 -3.32 28.55 1.01
CA SER A 182 -3.94 27.30 1.49
C SER A 182 -3.09 26.06 1.23
N ASN A 183 -2.33 26.04 0.13
CA ASN A 183 -1.59 24.89 -0.37
C ASN A 183 -0.23 25.33 -0.97
N PRO A 184 0.75 25.76 -0.16
CA PRO A 184 1.98 26.41 -0.63
C PRO A 184 2.90 25.54 -1.51
N ASN A 185 2.65 24.23 -1.59
CA ASN A 185 3.38 23.32 -2.46
C ASN A 185 2.87 23.33 -3.91
N VAL A 186 1.60 23.69 -4.14
CA VAL A 186 0.97 23.67 -5.47
C VAL A 186 1.28 24.97 -6.19
N LYS A 187 1.89 24.87 -7.38
CA LYS A 187 2.31 26.02 -8.20
C LYS A 187 1.41 26.16 -9.41
N ILE A 188 1.16 27.40 -9.82
CA ILE A 188 0.34 27.74 -10.99
C ILE A 188 1.23 28.54 -11.94
N ASN A 189 1.49 28.01 -13.13
CA ASN A 189 2.34 28.64 -14.13
C ASN A 189 1.57 28.86 -15.43
N VAL A 190 1.90 29.94 -16.15
CA VAL A 190 1.37 30.24 -17.49
C VAL A 190 2.56 30.40 -18.42
N PHE A 191 2.54 29.70 -19.56
CA PHE A 191 3.56 29.80 -20.61
C PHE A 191 2.88 30.12 -21.95
N SER A 192 3.64 30.62 -22.93
CA SER A 192 3.09 30.91 -24.27
C SER A 192 2.57 29.64 -24.98
N THR A 193 3.31 28.55 -24.88
CA THR A 193 2.97 27.23 -25.47
C THR A 193 3.71 26.10 -24.74
N TYR A 194 3.17 24.88 -24.81
CA TYR A 194 3.82 23.65 -24.32
C TYR A 194 5.11 23.31 -25.07
N GLU A 195 5.42 23.99 -26.19
CA GLU A 195 6.70 23.85 -26.87
C GLU A 195 7.77 24.85 -26.40
N SER A 196 7.44 25.80 -25.53
CA SER A 196 8.32 26.91 -25.15
C SER A 196 9.59 26.48 -24.41
N ALA A 197 10.69 27.22 -24.59
CA ALA A 197 11.96 26.94 -23.94
C ALA A 197 11.85 27.01 -22.39
N ASP A 198 11.06 27.96 -21.89
CA ASP A 198 10.81 28.14 -20.45
C ASP A 198 10.05 26.95 -19.86
N PHE A 199 9.04 26.43 -20.56
CA PHE A 199 8.34 25.22 -20.12
C PHE A 199 9.23 23.97 -20.17
N ARG A 200 10.09 23.82 -21.18
CA ARG A 200 11.08 22.73 -21.24
C ARG A 200 12.08 22.80 -20.07
N SER A 201 12.52 24.01 -19.72
CA SER A 201 13.39 24.27 -18.57
C SER A 201 12.69 23.95 -17.24
N TYR A 202 11.43 24.37 -17.10
CA TYR A 202 10.56 24.03 -15.97
C TYR A 202 10.34 22.52 -15.82
N LEU A 203 10.06 21.78 -16.90
CA LEU A 203 9.95 20.31 -16.88
C LEU A 203 11.24 19.66 -16.38
N ALA A 204 12.39 20.06 -16.93
CA ALA A 204 13.70 19.54 -16.53
C ALA A 204 14.09 19.87 -15.08
N THR A 205 13.48 20.91 -14.49
CA THR A 205 13.70 21.33 -13.10
C THR A 205 12.69 20.73 -12.12
N SER A 206 11.48 20.38 -12.57
CA SER A 206 10.40 19.88 -11.71
C SER A 206 10.21 18.35 -11.73
N GLY A 207 10.65 17.64 -12.77
CA GLY A 207 10.65 16.17 -12.82
C GLY A 207 9.28 15.45 -12.68
N PRO A 208 8.16 16.00 -13.20
CA PRO A 208 6.83 15.43 -12.98
C PRO A 208 6.73 14.00 -13.53
N TYR A 209 6.01 13.13 -12.82
CA TYR A 209 5.88 11.71 -13.16
C TYR A 209 5.00 11.46 -14.39
N PHE A 210 3.92 12.25 -14.52
CA PHE A 210 2.98 12.22 -15.64
C PHE A 210 2.32 13.60 -15.83
N VAL A 211 1.56 13.76 -16.90
CA VAL A 211 0.71 14.94 -17.14
C VAL A 211 -0.75 14.51 -17.21
N MET A 212 -1.64 15.23 -16.53
CA MET A 212 -3.09 15.03 -16.56
C MET A 212 -3.72 16.03 -17.55
N MET A 213 -4.42 15.54 -18.56
CA MET A 213 -5.05 16.37 -19.60
C MET A 213 -6.31 15.71 -20.18
N HIS A 214 -7.00 16.40 -21.08
CA HIS A 214 -8.17 15.92 -21.82
C HIS A 214 -7.73 15.32 -23.18
N ASP A 215 -8.51 14.40 -23.76
CA ASP A 215 -8.24 13.83 -25.10
C ASP A 215 -9.29 14.22 -26.16
N GLY A 216 -10.24 15.07 -25.80
CA GLY A 216 -11.37 15.45 -26.66
C GLY A 216 -12.50 14.42 -26.75
N ALA A 217 -12.48 13.31 -25.99
CA ALA A 217 -13.62 12.41 -25.92
C ALA A 217 -14.72 12.97 -25.00
N GLN A 218 -15.96 12.95 -25.51
CA GLN A 218 -17.17 13.32 -24.76
C GLN A 218 -17.84 12.10 -24.12
N PRO A 219 -18.59 12.26 -23.02
CA PRO A 219 -19.44 11.20 -22.49
C PRO A 219 -20.70 11.02 -23.35
N GLU A 220 -20.85 9.85 -23.96
CA GLU A 220 -22.07 9.47 -24.69
C GLU A 220 -23.30 9.53 -23.77
N LYS A 221 -24.33 10.27 -24.18
CA LYS A 221 -25.66 10.21 -23.54
C LYS A 221 -26.33 8.89 -23.90
N ARG A 222 -26.11 7.85 -23.08
CA ARG A 222 -26.62 6.48 -23.27
C ARG A 222 -28.16 6.40 -23.28
N THR A 223 -28.77 6.68 -24.42
CA THR A 223 -30.22 6.53 -24.68
C THR A 223 -30.55 5.18 -25.33
N GLY A 224 -30.04 4.08 -24.77
CA GLY A 224 -30.25 2.75 -25.35
C GLY A 224 -29.71 1.59 -24.52
N LYS A 225 -30.17 0.37 -24.85
CA LYS A 225 -29.69 -0.89 -24.25
C LYS A 225 -28.90 -1.78 -25.22
N HIS A 226 -28.81 -1.35 -26.48
CA HIS A 226 -28.02 -1.93 -27.56
C HIS A 226 -27.26 -0.81 -28.27
N ILE A 227 -26.14 -1.16 -28.89
CA ILE A 227 -25.36 -0.29 -29.78
C ILE A 227 -25.58 -0.82 -31.19
N SER A 228 -26.01 0.03 -32.12
CA SER A 228 -25.97 -0.28 -33.55
C SER A 228 -24.56 0.03 -34.05
N ALA A 229 -23.99 -0.81 -34.91
CA ALA A 229 -22.68 -0.55 -35.51
C ALA A 229 -22.67 0.66 -36.48
N GLU A 230 -23.84 1.23 -36.75
CA GLU A 230 -24.06 2.37 -37.65
C GLU A 230 -24.15 3.71 -36.89
N ASP A 231 -24.18 3.69 -35.54
CA ASP A 231 -24.25 4.90 -34.69
C ASP A 231 -22.87 5.55 -34.40
N GLU A 232 -21.74 4.98 -34.88
CA GLU A 232 -20.38 5.42 -34.51
C GLU A 232 -19.96 6.81 -35.05
N VAL A 233 -20.78 7.49 -35.86
CA VAL A 233 -20.46 8.82 -36.44
C VAL A 233 -21.54 9.85 -36.13
N ALA A 234 -21.53 10.37 -34.91
CA ALA A 234 -22.16 11.66 -34.61
C ALA A 234 -21.31 12.80 -35.23
N GLU A 235 -21.67 13.24 -36.43
CA GLU A 235 -20.89 14.19 -37.27
C GLU A 235 -20.59 15.56 -36.62
N ASN A 236 -21.30 15.94 -35.55
CA ASN A 236 -21.24 17.27 -34.94
C ASN A 236 -20.28 17.41 -33.75
N SER A 237 -19.13 16.74 -33.78
CA SER A 237 -18.01 17.01 -32.86
C SER A 237 -16.92 17.81 -33.57
N PRO A 238 -16.59 19.04 -33.15
CA PRO A 238 -15.52 19.85 -33.73
C PRO A 238 -14.19 19.08 -33.76
N ILE A 239 -13.77 18.69 -34.95
CA ILE A 239 -12.61 17.82 -35.17
C ILE A 239 -11.34 18.47 -34.60
N ALA A 240 -11.17 19.78 -34.83
CA ALA A 240 -10.03 20.58 -34.41
C ALA A 240 -9.71 20.49 -32.90
N GLN A 241 -10.68 20.64 -31.99
CA GLN A 241 -10.42 20.52 -30.54
C GLN A 241 -9.92 19.12 -30.17
N ARG A 242 -10.57 18.08 -30.71
CA ARG A 242 -10.22 16.68 -30.46
C ARG A 242 -8.84 16.34 -31.01
N VAL A 243 -8.47 16.93 -32.14
CA VAL A 243 -7.13 16.80 -32.73
C VAL A 243 -6.09 17.54 -31.89
N GLY A 244 -6.32 18.80 -31.51
CA GLY A 244 -5.40 19.60 -30.71
C GLY A 244 -5.05 18.94 -29.37
N PHE A 245 -6.05 18.42 -28.64
CA PHE A 245 -5.80 17.62 -27.44
C PHE A 245 -4.94 16.38 -27.73
N ARG A 246 -5.26 15.62 -28.78
CA ARG A 246 -4.55 14.36 -29.11
C ARG A 246 -3.14 14.60 -29.64
N GLN A 247 -2.90 15.72 -30.33
CA GLN A 247 -1.58 16.21 -30.72
C GLN A 247 -0.72 16.50 -29.48
N MET A 248 -1.27 17.21 -28.49
CA MET A 248 -0.61 17.47 -27.22
C MET A 248 -0.32 16.18 -26.43
N VAL A 249 -1.27 15.24 -26.35
CA VAL A 249 -1.05 13.91 -25.75
C VAL A 249 0.13 13.20 -26.41
N LEU A 250 0.17 13.15 -27.75
CA LEU A 250 1.23 12.48 -28.50
C LEU A 250 2.60 13.17 -28.28
N GLN A 251 2.64 14.50 -28.17
CA GLN A 251 3.87 15.25 -27.91
C GLN A 251 4.42 15.00 -26.48
N PHE A 252 3.56 14.94 -25.46
CA PHE A 252 3.98 14.56 -24.10
C PHE A 252 4.49 13.11 -24.03
N ILE A 253 3.84 12.19 -24.75
CA ILE A 253 4.26 10.79 -24.83
C ILE A 253 5.57 10.63 -25.62
N GLY A 254 5.77 11.40 -26.69
CA GLY A 254 7.03 11.43 -27.46
C GLY A 254 8.20 12.05 -26.68
N THR A 255 7.94 13.01 -25.81
CA THR A 255 8.94 13.56 -24.86
C THR A 255 9.15 12.68 -23.62
N GLY A 256 8.39 11.59 -23.47
CA GLY A 256 8.63 10.52 -22.50
C GLY A 256 7.76 10.53 -21.24
N TYR A 257 6.77 11.42 -21.17
CA TYR A 257 5.79 11.46 -20.08
C TYR A 257 4.58 10.59 -20.42
N ASN A 258 4.09 9.82 -19.44
CA ASN A 258 2.78 9.17 -19.58
C ASN A 258 1.67 10.21 -19.36
N VAL A 259 0.46 9.95 -19.86
CA VAL A 259 -0.65 10.90 -19.81
C VAL A 259 -1.88 10.31 -19.11
N ALA A 260 -2.39 10.97 -18.07
CA ALA A 260 -3.63 10.59 -17.40
C ALA A 260 -4.83 11.40 -17.92
N LEU A 261 -5.98 10.76 -18.11
CA LEU A 261 -7.16 11.42 -18.67
C LEU A 261 -8.03 12.10 -17.60
N VAL A 262 -8.28 13.40 -17.75
CA VAL A 262 -9.09 14.20 -16.80
C VAL A 262 -10.61 13.97 -16.96
N ASN A 263 -11.07 13.66 -18.17
CA ASN A 263 -12.44 13.22 -18.46
C ASN A 263 -12.72 11.81 -17.90
N GLY A 264 -11.71 10.95 -17.79
CA GLY A 264 -11.80 9.60 -17.22
C GLY A 264 -11.80 9.52 -15.69
N LEU A 265 -11.71 10.66 -14.97
CA LEU A 265 -11.64 10.69 -13.51
C LEU A 265 -12.94 10.21 -12.83
N GLU A 266 -12.82 9.14 -12.05
CA GLU A 266 -13.82 8.69 -11.08
C GLU A 266 -13.24 8.71 -9.65
N TRP A 267 -13.92 9.43 -8.76
CA TRP A 267 -13.63 9.42 -7.32
C TRP A 267 -14.23 8.18 -6.65
N ARG A 268 -13.46 7.43 -5.86
CA ARG A 268 -13.93 6.25 -5.13
C ARG A 268 -13.30 6.21 -3.74
N ASP A 269 -13.96 6.83 -2.77
CA ASP A 269 -13.45 7.03 -1.40
C ASP A 269 -12.04 7.63 -1.40
N THR A 270 -11.02 6.89 -0.98
CA THR A 270 -9.60 7.31 -0.98
C THR A 270 -8.94 7.26 -2.37
N LYS A 271 -9.53 6.54 -3.34
CA LYS A 271 -8.96 6.28 -4.67
C LYS A 271 -9.36 7.33 -5.71
N VAL A 272 -8.50 7.49 -6.72
CA VAL A 272 -8.74 8.32 -7.91
C VAL A 272 -8.53 7.47 -9.16
N MET A 273 -9.60 6.89 -9.69
CA MET A 273 -9.51 6.01 -10.86
C MET A 273 -9.49 6.82 -12.15
N THR A 274 -8.55 6.55 -13.06
CA THR A 274 -8.64 7.01 -14.47
C THR A 274 -7.86 6.10 -15.42
N MET A 275 -7.95 6.39 -16.72
CA MET A 275 -7.10 5.84 -17.77
C MET A 275 -5.78 6.60 -17.86
N VAL A 276 -4.67 5.86 -17.92
CA VAL A 276 -3.34 6.37 -18.27
C VAL A 276 -2.91 5.81 -19.63
N LEU A 277 -2.38 6.70 -20.48
CA LEU A 277 -1.90 6.45 -21.83
C LEU A 277 -0.38 6.33 -21.88
N GLU A 278 0.13 5.33 -22.60
CA GLU A 278 1.54 4.95 -22.64
C GLU A 278 1.96 4.47 -24.05
N ALA A 279 3.22 4.69 -24.45
CA ALA A 279 3.77 4.22 -25.72
C ALA A 279 4.78 3.08 -25.55
N ARG A 280 4.66 2.03 -26.38
CA ARG A 280 5.62 0.91 -26.44
C ARG A 280 7.01 1.32 -26.95
N ASN A 281 7.08 2.27 -27.88
CA ASN A 281 8.32 2.79 -28.45
C ASN A 281 8.29 4.33 -28.38
N ARG A 282 9.01 4.92 -27.42
CA ARG A 282 9.07 6.39 -27.22
C ARG A 282 9.65 7.15 -28.43
N THR A 283 10.49 6.50 -29.24
CA THR A 283 11.12 7.07 -30.44
C THR A 283 10.19 7.27 -31.64
N SER A 284 8.93 6.80 -31.59
CA SER A 284 8.04 6.76 -32.75
C SER A 284 6.99 7.90 -32.83
N ALA A 285 6.96 8.80 -31.84
CA ALA A 285 5.85 9.75 -31.66
C ALA A 285 6.20 11.23 -31.94
N ALA A 286 7.44 11.53 -32.34
CA ALA A 286 7.94 12.90 -32.45
C ALA A 286 8.07 13.40 -33.91
N SER A 287 6.94 13.75 -34.52
CA SER A 287 6.89 14.70 -35.65
C SER A 287 6.08 15.91 -35.21
N ALA A 288 6.76 16.96 -34.74
CA ALA A 288 6.10 18.17 -34.29
C ALA A 288 5.60 18.99 -35.48
N VAL A 289 4.28 19.20 -35.55
CA VAL A 289 3.62 20.15 -36.45
C VAL A 289 3.24 21.37 -35.62
N LYS A 290 3.40 22.57 -36.20
CA LYS A 290 2.97 23.82 -35.56
C LYS A 290 1.46 23.81 -35.35
N ILE A 291 1.01 24.24 -34.19
CA ILE A 291 -0.34 24.82 -34.06
C ILE A 291 -0.31 26.17 -34.78
N GLU A 292 -1.28 26.43 -35.65
CA GLU A 292 -1.49 27.78 -36.18
C GLU A 292 -1.97 28.72 -35.08
N GLU A 293 -1.29 29.86 -34.91
CA GLU A 293 -1.69 30.86 -33.93
C GLU A 293 -3.01 31.52 -34.39
N THR A 294 -4.12 31.16 -33.75
CA THR A 294 -5.41 31.82 -34.01
C THR A 294 -5.25 33.33 -33.75
N PRO A 295 -5.39 34.20 -34.76
CA PRO A 295 -4.87 35.55 -34.67
C PRO A 295 -5.61 36.36 -33.60
N ARG A 296 -4.85 36.97 -32.69
CA ARG A 296 -5.39 37.80 -31.61
C ARG A 296 -6.19 38.97 -32.19
N SER A 297 -7.51 38.97 -31.98
CA SER A 297 -8.33 40.18 -31.99
C SER A 297 -8.02 41.01 -30.73
N SER A 298 -6.82 41.61 -30.70
CA SER A 298 -6.30 42.30 -29.51
C SER A 298 -7.07 43.58 -29.22
N VAL A 299 -8.04 43.47 -28.32
CA VAL A 299 -8.81 44.60 -27.79
C VAL A 299 -7.88 45.50 -26.97
N ASP A 300 -7.64 46.73 -27.43
CA ASP A 300 -6.70 47.64 -26.78
C ASP A 300 -7.31 48.31 -25.53
N VAL A 301 -6.88 47.83 -24.37
CA VAL A 301 -7.20 48.34 -23.03
C VAL A 301 -6.02 49.09 -22.39
N SER A 302 -4.96 49.41 -23.14
CA SER A 302 -3.76 50.06 -22.58
C SER A 302 -4.06 51.44 -21.97
N ALA A 303 -4.99 52.19 -22.55
CA ALA A 303 -5.44 53.50 -22.06
C ALA A 303 -6.25 53.43 -20.75
N GLU A 304 -7.00 52.35 -20.52
CA GLU A 304 -7.67 52.03 -19.25
C GLU A 304 -6.64 51.70 -18.17
N LEU A 305 -5.73 50.78 -18.48
CA LEU A 305 -4.74 50.26 -17.53
C LEU A 305 -3.78 51.35 -17.05
N GLY A 306 -3.45 52.32 -17.92
CA GLY A 306 -2.71 53.52 -17.56
C GLY A 306 -3.42 54.44 -16.54
N HIS A 307 -4.70 54.21 -16.26
CA HIS A 307 -5.48 54.93 -15.24
C HIS A 307 -5.67 54.14 -13.93
N SER A 308 -5.04 52.98 -13.77
CA SER A 308 -5.20 52.07 -12.62
C SER A 308 -5.07 52.76 -11.25
N GLU A 309 -4.22 53.78 -11.11
CA GLU A 309 -4.06 54.52 -9.84
C GLU A 309 -5.35 55.22 -9.38
N LYS A 310 -6.14 55.77 -10.33
CA LYS A 310 -7.39 56.50 -10.03
C LYS A 310 -8.45 55.63 -9.34
N VAL A 311 -8.39 54.32 -9.55
CA VAL A 311 -9.39 53.34 -9.06
C VAL A 311 -8.84 52.43 -7.96
N SER A 312 -7.63 52.70 -7.47
CA SER A 312 -6.92 51.89 -6.45
C SER A 312 -7.67 51.69 -5.12
N ALA A 313 -8.68 52.52 -4.82
CA ALA A 313 -9.53 52.40 -3.62
C ALA A 313 -10.74 51.46 -3.79
N LEU A 314 -11.03 50.99 -4.99
CA LEU A 314 -12.10 50.02 -5.29
C LEU A 314 -11.60 48.57 -5.16
N THR A 315 -12.49 47.59 -5.02
CA THR A 315 -12.10 46.16 -5.04
C THR A 315 -11.66 45.70 -6.44
N GLU A 316 -11.05 44.52 -6.57
CA GLU A 316 -10.41 44.14 -7.83
C GLU A 316 -11.43 43.91 -8.96
N ARG A 317 -12.60 43.32 -8.66
CA ARG A 317 -13.72 43.24 -9.62
C ARG A 317 -14.30 44.60 -9.98
N GLN A 318 -14.43 45.52 -9.02
CA GLN A 318 -14.93 46.87 -9.26
C GLN A 318 -13.98 47.67 -10.16
N GLN A 319 -12.67 47.53 -9.96
CA GLN A 319 -11.66 48.09 -10.86
C GLN A 319 -11.78 47.50 -12.28
N LEU A 320 -12.00 46.19 -12.38
CA LEU A 320 -12.16 45.49 -13.66
C LEU A 320 -13.41 45.97 -14.41
N ALA A 321 -14.54 46.06 -13.73
CA ALA A 321 -15.80 46.58 -14.26
C ALA A 321 -15.68 48.04 -14.74
N VAL A 322 -15.08 48.92 -13.93
CA VAL A 322 -14.88 50.33 -14.29
C VAL A 322 -13.97 50.47 -15.53
N MET A 323 -12.91 49.67 -15.64
CA MET A 323 -12.05 49.67 -16.83
C MET A 323 -12.75 49.09 -18.05
N ALA A 324 -13.43 47.94 -17.92
CA ALA A 324 -14.17 47.32 -19.02
C ALA A 324 -15.27 48.24 -19.58
N VAL A 325 -16.08 48.86 -18.70
CA VAL A 325 -17.09 49.84 -19.09
C VAL A 325 -16.46 51.08 -19.75
N SER A 326 -15.35 51.59 -19.22
CA SER A 326 -14.65 52.75 -19.82
C SER A 326 -14.15 52.47 -21.24
N ALA A 327 -13.59 51.27 -21.48
CA ALA A 327 -13.15 50.86 -22.80
C ALA A 327 -14.33 50.66 -23.76
N MET A 328 -15.44 50.05 -23.31
CA MET A 328 -16.65 49.89 -24.12
C MET A 328 -17.25 51.25 -24.53
N LEU A 329 -17.24 52.25 -23.64
CA LEU A 329 -17.71 53.61 -23.95
C LEU A 329 -16.82 54.32 -24.99
N ARG A 330 -15.50 54.08 -24.98
CA ARG A 330 -14.56 54.63 -25.99
C ARG A 330 -14.68 53.90 -27.33
N GLN A 331 -14.61 52.58 -27.31
CA GLN A 331 -14.51 51.74 -28.52
C GLN A 331 -15.86 51.53 -29.22
N LYS A 332 -16.99 51.57 -28.48
CA LYS A 332 -18.36 51.41 -28.97
C LYS A 332 -18.54 50.13 -29.80
N PRO A 333 -18.48 48.94 -29.16
CA PRO A 333 -18.53 47.66 -29.86
C PRO A 333 -19.81 47.51 -30.68
N GLY A 334 -19.68 47.28 -31.99
CA GLY A 334 -20.80 47.28 -32.95
C GLY A 334 -21.83 46.16 -32.77
N SER A 335 -21.57 45.20 -31.87
CA SER A 335 -22.53 44.19 -31.44
C SER A 335 -23.58 44.71 -30.44
N VAL A 336 -23.34 45.86 -29.79
CA VAL A 336 -24.25 46.45 -28.81
C VAL A 336 -24.98 47.65 -29.45
N PRO A 337 -26.32 47.75 -29.38
CA PRO A 337 -27.04 48.89 -29.93
C PRO A 337 -26.56 50.22 -29.33
N SER A 338 -26.06 51.13 -30.18
CA SER A 338 -25.41 52.39 -29.75
C SER A 338 -26.29 53.32 -28.90
N GLN A 339 -27.61 53.15 -28.95
CA GLN A 339 -28.57 53.89 -28.11
C GLN A 339 -28.75 53.25 -26.72
N ALA A 340 -28.60 51.92 -26.61
CA ALA A 340 -28.73 51.17 -25.36
C ALA A 340 -27.39 51.06 -24.60
N LEU A 341 -26.25 51.24 -25.26
CA LEU A 341 -24.92 51.10 -24.64
C LEU A 341 -24.78 51.92 -23.32
N PRO A 342 -25.19 53.21 -23.21
CA PRO A 342 -25.05 53.96 -21.96
C PRO A 342 -25.93 53.44 -20.81
N SER A 343 -27.15 52.98 -21.09
CA SER A 343 -28.04 52.41 -20.08
C SER A 343 -27.61 51.00 -19.65
N LEU A 344 -27.09 50.18 -20.57
CA LEU A 344 -26.50 48.88 -20.25
C LEU A 344 -25.20 49.03 -19.44
N CYS A 345 -24.36 50.03 -19.74
CA CYS A 345 -23.22 50.40 -18.90
C CYS A 345 -23.65 50.78 -17.48
N ALA A 346 -24.71 51.60 -17.33
CA ALA A 346 -25.25 51.94 -16.01
C ALA A 346 -25.82 50.71 -15.28
N ALA A 347 -26.59 49.86 -15.96
CA ALA A 347 -27.10 48.61 -15.38
C ALA A 347 -25.96 47.70 -14.89
N TYR A 348 -24.85 47.60 -15.62
CA TYR A 348 -23.68 46.81 -15.22
C TYR A 348 -23.00 47.34 -13.96
N LEU A 349 -22.84 48.66 -13.81
CA LEU A 349 -22.30 49.25 -12.58
C LEU A 349 -23.28 49.10 -11.39
N LEU A 350 -24.60 49.04 -11.64
CA LEU A 350 -25.59 48.74 -10.60
C LEU A 350 -25.57 47.26 -10.19
N HIS A 351 -25.35 46.36 -11.15
CA HIS A 351 -25.10 44.94 -10.91
C HIS A 351 -23.86 44.73 -10.03
N GLU A 352 -22.73 45.39 -10.31
CA GLU A 352 -21.53 45.37 -9.45
C GLU A 352 -21.79 45.93 -8.04
N ALA A 353 -22.57 47.02 -7.95
CA ALA A 353 -22.99 47.56 -6.67
C ALA A 353 -23.89 46.59 -5.89
N LEU A 354 -24.75 45.82 -6.56
CA LEU A 354 -25.55 44.77 -5.93
C LEU A 354 -24.69 43.56 -5.53
N LEU A 355 -23.71 43.14 -6.35
CA LEU A 355 -22.76 42.07 -6.00
C LEU A 355 -21.93 42.38 -4.74
N ALA A 356 -21.73 43.66 -4.41
CA ALA A 356 -21.05 44.09 -3.18
C ALA A 356 -21.90 43.90 -1.90
N HIS A 357 -23.24 43.89 -2.00
CA HIS A 357 -24.15 43.87 -0.83
C HIS A 357 -25.13 42.68 -0.80
N THR A 358 -25.28 41.94 -1.90
CA THR A 358 -26.20 40.80 -2.05
C THR A 358 -25.50 39.47 -1.78
N SER A 359 -25.93 38.75 -0.74
CA SER A 359 -25.41 37.41 -0.39
C SER A 359 -25.80 36.34 -1.42
N LEU A 360 -25.00 35.28 -1.54
CA LEU A 360 -25.19 34.23 -2.56
C LEU A 360 -26.58 33.56 -2.52
N ALA A 361 -27.18 33.42 -1.34
CA ALA A 361 -28.54 32.88 -1.20
C ALA A 361 -29.60 33.76 -1.89
N MET A 362 -29.42 35.08 -1.88
CA MET A 362 -30.32 36.06 -2.50
C MET A 362 -30.10 36.21 -4.02
N ARG A 363 -29.07 35.57 -4.59
CA ARG A 363 -28.78 35.58 -6.04
C ARG A 363 -29.42 34.41 -6.79
N ARG A 364 -30.32 33.64 -6.15
CA ARG A 364 -31.10 32.55 -6.76
C ARG A 364 -32.18 33.10 -7.71
N LEU A 365 -31.75 33.69 -8.81
CA LEU A 365 -32.62 34.39 -9.76
C LEU A 365 -33.03 33.49 -10.94
N PRO A 366 -34.27 33.64 -11.45
CA PRO A 366 -34.70 32.97 -12.67
C PRO A 366 -33.97 33.56 -13.89
N THR A 367 -33.76 32.71 -14.90
CA THR A 367 -33.16 33.11 -16.18
C THR A 367 -34.13 34.01 -16.95
N THR A 368 -33.64 35.11 -17.50
CA THR A 368 -34.38 36.07 -18.34
C THR A 368 -33.47 36.64 -19.43
N ASP A 369 -34.02 37.00 -20.59
CA ASP A 369 -33.23 37.52 -21.72
C ASP A 369 -32.69 38.95 -21.49
N GLY A 370 -33.23 39.67 -20.51
CA GLY A 370 -32.87 41.05 -20.17
C GLY A 370 -33.44 42.08 -21.16
N ALA A 371 -32.89 43.30 -21.12
CA ALA A 371 -33.21 44.35 -22.07
C ALA A 371 -32.57 44.10 -23.45
N ASP A 372 -33.05 44.80 -24.48
CA ASP A 372 -32.49 44.70 -25.83
C ASP A 372 -30.97 45.00 -25.84
N GLY A 373 -30.21 44.13 -26.52
CA GLY A 373 -28.75 44.15 -26.53
C GLY A 373 -28.04 43.64 -25.25
N ALA A 374 -28.73 43.24 -24.18
CA ALA A 374 -28.08 42.87 -22.91
C ALA A 374 -27.17 41.62 -23.02
N GLN A 375 -27.56 40.59 -23.79
CA GLN A 375 -26.68 39.44 -24.05
C GLN A 375 -25.44 39.80 -24.89
N ALA A 376 -25.60 40.69 -25.88
CA ALA A 376 -24.47 41.20 -26.66
C ALA A 376 -23.52 42.06 -25.80
N PHE A 377 -24.08 42.80 -24.85
CA PHE A 377 -23.31 43.53 -23.83
C PHE A 377 -22.53 42.57 -22.92
N LEU A 378 -23.15 41.50 -22.40
CA LEU A 378 -22.45 40.48 -21.60
C LEU A 378 -21.26 39.86 -22.35
N ARG A 379 -21.40 39.59 -23.65
CA ARG A 379 -20.30 39.10 -24.50
C ARG A 379 -19.20 40.16 -24.69
N ALA A 380 -19.58 41.41 -24.97
CA ALA A 380 -18.63 42.50 -25.16
C ALA A 380 -17.84 42.84 -23.88
N VAL A 381 -18.51 42.90 -22.72
CA VAL A 381 -17.85 43.15 -21.42
C VAL A 381 -17.00 41.96 -20.98
N SER A 382 -17.37 40.72 -21.37
CA SER A 382 -16.53 39.53 -21.14
C SER A 382 -15.20 39.62 -21.89
N SER A 383 -15.23 39.89 -23.20
CA SER A 383 -14.01 40.09 -24.01
C SER A 383 -13.14 41.24 -23.48
N MET A 384 -13.76 42.33 -23.03
CA MET A 384 -13.05 43.49 -22.49
C MET A 384 -12.39 43.21 -21.13
N SER A 385 -13.09 42.46 -20.26
CA SER A 385 -12.60 42.06 -18.95
C SER A 385 -11.49 41.00 -19.07
N GLU A 386 -11.59 40.09 -20.04
CA GLU A 386 -10.52 39.13 -20.34
C GLU A 386 -9.28 39.86 -20.86
N ALA A 387 -9.41 40.82 -21.78
CA ALA A 387 -8.29 41.63 -22.24
C ALA A 387 -7.60 42.41 -21.11
N CYS A 388 -8.36 42.88 -20.11
CA CYS A 388 -7.81 43.49 -18.90
C CYS A 388 -7.03 42.49 -18.03
N LEU A 389 -7.63 41.34 -17.67
CA LEU A 389 -7.00 40.33 -16.80
C LEU A 389 -5.80 39.62 -17.45
N SER A 390 -5.86 39.38 -18.76
CA SER A 390 -4.78 38.75 -19.55
C SER A 390 -3.63 39.74 -19.85
N SER A 391 -3.73 41.01 -19.46
CA SER A 391 -2.70 42.02 -19.68
C SER A 391 -1.55 41.92 -18.67
N PRO A 392 -0.27 41.96 -19.09
CA PRO A 392 0.88 41.99 -18.17
C PRO A 392 0.92 43.15 -17.18
N ALA A 393 0.15 44.22 -17.44
CA ALA A 393 -0.02 45.37 -16.53
C ALA A 393 -1.04 45.12 -15.40
N TRP A 394 -1.87 44.08 -15.50
CA TRP A 394 -2.79 43.67 -14.43
C TRP A 394 -2.06 42.80 -13.39
N LYS A 395 -1.19 43.42 -12.58
CA LYS A 395 -0.42 42.70 -11.57
C LYS A 395 -0.43 43.37 -10.19
N ASP A 396 -0.68 42.50 -9.21
CA ASP A 396 -0.42 42.64 -7.78
C ASP A 396 -0.69 44.01 -7.13
N LYS A 397 -1.98 44.30 -6.90
CA LYS A 397 -2.45 45.56 -6.31
C LYS A 397 -2.59 45.53 -4.78
N GLY A 398 -2.08 44.50 -4.10
CA GLY A 398 -2.07 44.41 -2.63
C GLY A 398 -3.43 44.27 -1.94
N SER A 399 -4.51 44.05 -2.68
CA SER A 399 -5.88 43.86 -2.18
C SER A 399 -6.33 42.39 -2.23
N SER A 400 -7.41 42.06 -1.51
CA SER A 400 -8.06 40.75 -1.63
C SER A 400 -8.68 40.57 -3.03
N CYS A 401 -8.25 39.54 -3.75
CA CYS A 401 -8.77 39.20 -5.08
C CYS A 401 -10.23 38.70 -4.98
N ASP A 402 -11.19 39.51 -5.43
CA ASP A 402 -12.61 39.16 -5.55
C ASP A 402 -13.06 38.92 -7.01
N VAL A 403 -12.11 38.76 -7.93
CA VAL A 403 -12.34 38.56 -9.38
C VAL A 403 -13.12 37.27 -9.70
N ALA A 404 -13.10 36.28 -8.81
CA ALA A 404 -13.95 35.08 -8.91
C ALA A 404 -15.47 35.37 -8.87
N ASP A 405 -15.86 36.53 -8.35
CA ASP A 405 -17.24 36.99 -8.23
C ASP A 405 -17.46 38.30 -9.01
N CYS A 406 -16.85 38.45 -10.20
CA CYS A 406 -16.89 39.68 -11.02
C CYS A 406 -18.01 39.74 -12.08
N VAL A 407 -18.79 38.67 -12.24
CA VAL A 407 -20.00 38.66 -13.08
C VAL A 407 -21.02 37.68 -12.49
N ASP A 408 -22.28 38.11 -12.44
CA ASP A 408 -23.45 37.25 -12.31
C ASP A 408 -24.42 37.71 -13.40
N GLY A 409 -24.43 36.99 -14.52
CA GLY A 409 -25.20 37.38 -15.69
C GLY A 409 -26.70 37.43 -15.40
N ARG A 410 -27.23 36.56 -14.53
CA ARG A 410 -28.66 36.58 -14.16
C ARG A 410 -29.02 37.84 -13.39
N LEU A 411 -28.19 38.23 -12.41
CA LEU A 411 -28.37 39.49 -11.69
C LEU A 411 -28.27 40.70 -12.64
N PHE A 412 -27.30 40.70 -13.58
CA PHE A 412 -27.19 41.75 -14.59
C PHE A 412 -28.45 41.87 -15.46
N LEU A 413 -28.96 40.75 -15.98
CA LEU A 413 -30.14 40.74 -16.86
C LEU A 413 -31.38 41.28 -16.14
N GLN A 414 -31.57 40.96 -14.84
CA GLN A 414 -32.60 41.59 -14.01
C GLN A 414 -32.37 43.10 -13.81
N THR A 415 -31.13 43.57 -13.59
CA THR A 415 -30.86 45.02 -13.48
C THR A 415 -31.14 45.76 -14.78
N SER A 416 -30.86 45.16 -15.94
CA SER A 416 -31.10 45.75 -17.26
C SER A 416 -32.57 46.06 -17.54
N ASN A 417 -33.49 45.34 -16.90
CA ASN A 417 -34.94 45.55 -17.00
C ASN A 417 -35.49 46.69 -16.10
N GLY A 418 -34.63 47.47 -15.44
CA GLY A 418 -35.03 48.68 -14.69
C GLY A 418 -35.09 48.49 -13.17
N THR A 419 -34.14 47.76 -12.58
CA THR A 419 -33.98 47.70 -11.11
C THR A 419 -33.35 49.01 -10.59
N THR A 420 -33.73 49.46 -9.38
CA THR A 420 -33.16 50.66 -8.73
C THR A 420 -32.37 50.32 -7.47
N GLY A 421 -31.22 50.97 -7.25
CA GLY A 421 -30.44 50.85 -6.02
C GLY A 421 -31.06 51.61 -4.83
N GLN A 422 -30.82 51.12 -3.61
CA GLN A 422 -31.19 51.83 -2.36
C GLN A 422 -30.06 51.70 -1.32
N GLY A 423 -29.96 52.67 -0.41
CA GLY A 423 -29.01 52.64 0.71
C GLY A 423 -27.54 52.55 0.25
N GLU A 424 -26.78 51.60 0.81
CA GLU A 424 -25.36 51.41 0.51
C GLU A 424 -25.08 50.98 -0.95
N VAL A 425 -26.02 50.29 -1.59
CA VAL A 425 -25.94 49.95 -3.03
C VAL A 425 -25.86 51.22 -3.86
N GLN A 426 -26.69 52.23 -3.57
CA GLN A 426 -26.68 53.49 -4.31
C GLN A 426 -25.34 54.24 -4.15
N LYS A 427 -24.81 54.32 -2.92
CA LYS A 427 -23.48 54.95 -2.69
C LYS A 427 -22.36 54.24 -3.46
N THR A 428 -22.44 52.91 -3.54
CA THR A 428 -21.46 52.09 -4.26
C THR A 428 -21.56 52.36 -5.77
N PHE A 429 -22.78 52.36 -6.32
CA PHE A 429 -23.06 52.72 -7.71
C PHE A 429 -22.59 54.14 -8.06
N ASP A 430 -22.91 55.15 -7.25
CA ASP A 430 -22.50 56.54 -7.47
C ASP A 430 -20.97 56.68 -7.50
N SER A 431 -20.25 55.90 -6.68
CA SER A 431 -18.78 55.85 -6.69
C SER A 431 -18.21 55.20 -7.95
N LEU A 432 -18.83 54.12 -8.45
CA LEU A 432 -18.43 53.44 -9.69
C LEU A 432 -18.69 54.33 -10.93
N VAL A 433 -19.85 54.98 -11.00
CA VAL A 433 -20.17 55.96 -12.06
C VAL A 433 -19.18 57.11 -12.05
N THR A 434 -18.86 57.67 -10.87
CA THR A 434 -17.85 58.73 -10.73
C THR A 434 -16.48 58.28 -11.24
N ALA A 435 -16.07 57.03 -10.99
CA ALA A 435 -14.82 56.47 -11.50
C ALA A 435 -14.81 56.32 -13.03
N VAL A 436 -15.92 55.87 -13.63
CA VAL A 436 -16.07 55.80 -15.10
C VAL A 436 -16.08 57.19 -15.74
N GLU A 437 -16.71 58.20 -15.13
CA GLU A 437 -16.63 59.59 -15.63
C GLU A 437 -15.18 60.11 -15.64
N GLN A 438 -14.37 59.79 -14.63
CA GLN A 438 -12.97 60.20 -14.52
C GLN A 438 -12.00 59.52 -15.50
N ILE A 439 -12.40 58.44 -16.17
CA ILE A 439 -11.58 57.69 -17.15
C ILE A 439 -12.11 57.85 -18.57
N SER A 440 -13.42 57.76 -18.76
CA SER A 440 -14.08 57.84 -20.09
C SER A 440 -14.48 59.25 -20.52
N GLY A 441 -14.57 60.21 -19.59
CA GLY A 441 -15.14 61.54 -19.83
C GLY A 441 -16.63 61.54 -20.19
N THR A 442 -17.31 60.39 -20.13
CA THR A 442 -18.70 60.22 -20.55
C THR A 442 -19.61 60.09 -19.33
N LYS A 443 -20.63 60.96 -19.24
CA LYS A 443 -21.67 60.84 -18.21
C LYS A 443 -22.61 59.70 -18.52
N LEU A 444 -22.87 58.85 -17.54
CA LEU A 444 -23.86 57.76 -17.63
C LEU A 444 -25.25 58.23 -17.16
N PRO A 445 -26.34 57.64 -17.67
CA PRO A 445 -27.67 57.89 -17.14
C PRO A 445 -27.77 57.33 -15.71
N GLN A 446 -28.44 58.05 -14.81
CA GLN A 446 -28.93 57.46 -13.57
C GLN A 446 -30.18 56.62 -13.85
N PRO A 447 -30.43 55.53 -13.10
CA PRO A 447 -31.68 54.78 -13.22
C PRO A 447 -32.86 55.65 -12.74
N ASP A 448 -33.76 56.01 -13.64
CA ASP A 448 -34.95 56.82 -13.33
C ASP A 448 -35.84 56.10 -12.30
N GLY A 449 -35.95 56.67 -11.10
CA GLY A 449 -36.73 56.10 -9.98
C GLY A 449 -38.25 56.19 -10.13
N ASN A 450 -38.78 55.95 -11.34
CA ASN A 450 -40.18 56.20 -11.69
C ASN A 450 -40.81 55.11 -12.57
N THR A 451 -40.31 53.87 -12.47
CA THR A 451 -41.01 52.65 -12.91
C THR A 451 -41.68 51.96 -11.71
N THR A 452 -42.79 51.27 -11.97
CA THR A 452 -43.59 50.58 -10.94
C THR A 452 -42.78 49.54 -10.20
N ALA A 453 -42.95 49.47 -8.87
CA ALA A 453 -42.26 48.52 -8.01
C ALA A 453 -42.36 47.07 -8.54
N ALA A 454 -41.23 46.55 -9.04
CA ALA A 454 -41.03 45.11 -9.14
C ALA A 454 -41.20 44.53 -7.73
N GLY A 455 -41.98 43.45 -7.60
CA GLY A 455 -42.32 42.88 -6.31
C GLY A 455 -41.09 42.44 -5.52
N GLU A 456 -41.23 42.36 -4.20
CA GLU A 456 -40.24 41.69 -3.34
C GLU A 456 -39.95 40.31 -3.92
N VAL A 457 -38.69 40.04 -4.30
CA VAL A 457 -38.27 38.74 -4.84
C VAL A 457 -38.25 37.73 -3.70
N ARG A 458 -39.44 37.25 -3.37
CA ARG A 458 -39.67 36.13 -2.47
C ARG A 458 -39.19 34.86 -3.18
N PRO A 459 -38.35 34.02 -2.57
CA PRO A 459 -37.91 32.78 -3.20
C PRO A 459 -39.11 31.83 -3.35
N GLU A 460 -39.47 31.48 -4.58
CA GLU A 460 -40.36 30.36 -4.85
C GLU A 460 -39.60 29.06 -4.56
N GLY A 461 -39.91 28.41 -3.42
CA GLY A 461 -39.21 27.20 -3.01
C GLY A 461 -39.21 26.86 -1.51
N GLU A 462 -40.26 27.19 -0.76
CA GLU A 462 -40.47 26.72 0.63
C GLU A 462 -41.55 25.62 0.72
N GLU A 463 -41.64 24.74 -0.28
CA GLU A 463 -42.52 23.54 -0.28
C GLU A 463 -41.77 22.23 -0.58
N GLU A 464 -40.59 22.04 0.02
CA GLU A 464 -40.16 20.69 0.42
C GLU A 464 -40.04 20.64 1.94
N SER A 465 -40.94 19.89 2.59
CA SER A 465 -40.91 19.66 4.02
C SER A 465 -39.76 18.72 4.38
N HIS A 466 -38.58 19.27 4.62
CA HIS A 466 -37.58 18.58 5.42
C HIS A 466 -38.18 18.31 6.81
N GLU A 467 -38.54 17.05 7.07
CA GLU A 467 -38.69 16.57 8.45
C GLU A 467 -37.36 16.82 9.15
N GLU A 468 -37.35 17.64 10.21
CA GLU A 468 -36.14 17.86 11.00
C GLU A 468 -35.81 16.55 11.73
N ILE A 469 -34.81 15.82 11.20
CA ILE A 469 -34.37 14.53 11.76
C ILE A 469 -33.65 14.80 13.08
N ALA A 470 -34.44 14.87 14.16
CA ALA A 470 -33.93 14.87 15.52
C ALA A 470 -33.28 13.52 15.84
N VAL A 471 -32.18 13.56 16.58
CA VAL A 471 -31.44 12.36 17.01
C VAL A 471 -31.69 12.07 18.49
N LEU A 472 -31.50 10.80 18.88
CA LEU A 472 -31.59 10.40 20.29
C LEU A 472 -30.47 11.06 21.12
N PRO A 473 -30.70 11.34 22.43
CA PRO A 473 -29.69 11.92 23.30
C PRO A 473 -28.40 11.10 23.34
N PHE A 474 -27.27 11.75 23.05
CA PHE A 474 -25.93 11.18 23.13
C PHE A 474 -24.99 12.15 23.86
N SER A 475 -24.24 11.62 24.82
CA SER A 475 -23.10 12.31 25.44
C SER A 475 -22.01 11.29 25.75
N ASN A 476 -20.77 11.68 25.49
CA ASN A 476 -19.57 10.93 25.84
C ASN A 476 -18.42 11.92 26.14
N PRO A 477 -17.81 11.91 27.34
CA PRO A 477 -16.80 12.90 27.73
C PRO A 477 -15.56 13.02 26.82
N VAL A 478 -15.30 12.04 25.95
CA VAL A 478 -14.25 12.11 24.92
C VAL A 478 -14.79 12.78 23.64
N PHE A 479 -15.94 12.34 23.14
CA PHE A 479 -16.48 12.82 21.87
C PHE A 479 -17.16 14.19 21.97
N ASP A 480 -17.75 14.57 23.11
CA ASP A 480 -18.49 15.82 23.27
C ASP A 480 -17.61 17.06 22.95
N LYS A 481 -16.31 16.98 23.24
CA LYS A 481 -15.31 18.01 22.91
C LYS A 481 -15.01 18.11 21.40
N HIS A 482 -15.19 17.03 20.65
CA HIS A 482 -14.99 16.98 19.20
C HIS A 482 -16.30 17.19 18.42
N LEU A 483 -17.44 16.92 19.05
CA LEU A 483 -18.80 17.12 18.53
C LEU A 483 -19.40 18.48 18.93
N GLU A 484 -18.74 19.28 19.77
CA GLU A 484 -19.14 20.67 20.12
C GLU A 484 -19.54 21.56 18.91
N PRO A 485 -18.92 21.44 17.70
CA PRO A 485 -19.36 22.16 16.50
C PRO A 485 -20.64 21.59 15.86
N VAL A 486 -21.01 20.33 16.15
CA VAL A 486 -22.10 19.59 15.52
C VAL A 486 -23.36 19.68 16.37
N ARG A 487 -24.21 20.66 16.06
CA ARG A 487 -25.49 20.88 16.75
C ARG A 487 -26.63 20.31 15.93
N LEU A 488 -27.10 19.13 16.31
CA LEU A 488 -28.34 18.52 15.82
C LEU A 488 -29.47 18.78 16.82
N GLN A 489 -30.73 18.76 16.37
CA GLN A 489 -31.86 18.69 17.31
C GLN A 489 -31.85 17.33 18.02
N VAL A 490 -32.22 17.33 19.31
CA VAL A 490 -32.30 16.13 20.14
C VAL A 490 -33.75 15.90 20.52
N ASP A 491 -34.25 14.68 20.30
CA ASP A 491 -35.59 14.30 20.73
C ASP A 491 -35.56 13.75 22.17
N GLU A 492 -35.97 14.57 23.13
CA GLU A 492 -36.08 14.19 24.55
C GLU A 492 -37.34 13.35 24.84
N SER A 493 -38.30 13.26 23.91
CA SER A 493 -39.62 12.64 24.18
C SER A 493 -39.58 11.11 24.37
N VAL A 494 -38.47 10.47 23.99
CA VAL A 494 -38.24 9.02 24.13
C VAL A 494 -37.68 8.64 25.52
N GLY A 495 -37.39 9.62 26.39
CA GLY A 495 -36.65 9.41 27.64
C GLY A 495 -37.39 8.68 28.78
N ASP A 496 -38.73 8.67 28.80
CA ASP A 496 -39.53 8.30 29.99
C ASP A 496 -40.24 6.94 29.93
N ASP A 497 -40.21 6.20 28.81
CA ASP A 497 -40.97 4.94 28.65
C ASP A 497 -40.10 3.67 28.79
N GLU A 498 -39.36 3.55 29.91
CA GLU A 498 -38.68 2.30 30.32
C GLU A 498 -39.68 1.21 30.76
N SER A 499 -40.54 0.75 29.85
CA SER A 499 -41.41 -0.40 30.12
C SER A 499 -40.59 -1.69 30.20
N PHE A 500 -40.57 -2.30 31.39
CA PHE A 500 -39.72 -3.45 31.80
C PHE A 500 -39.99 -4.80 31.08
N THR A 501 -40.50 -4.80 29.84
CA THR A 501 -41.18 -5.95 29.23
C THR A 501 -40.38 -6.72 28.16
N THR A 502 -39.29 -6.17 27.62
CA THR A 502 -38.53 -6.74 26.49
C THR A 502 -37.31 -7.60 26.86
N HIS A 503 -37.17 -8.02 28.13
CA HIS A 503 -36.16 -9.01 28.56
C HIS A 503 -36.48 -10.46 28.10
N ARG A 504 -36.62 -10.69 26.79
CA ARG A 504 -36.41 -12.02 26.19
C ARG A 504 -34.93 -12.23 25.93
N ILE A 505 -34.31 -13.08 26.75
CA ILE A 505 -32.90 -13.45 26.65
C ILE A 505 -32.65 -14.18 25.32
N PHE A 506 -32.19 -13.46 24.30
CA PHE A 506 -31.89 -14.02 22.99
C PHE A 506 -30.48 -14.63 22.97
N GLN A 507 -30.36 -15.83 23.55
CA GLN A 507 -29.10 -16.58 23.53
C GLN A 507 -28.97 -17.32 22.18
N GLU A 508 -28.36 -16.67 21.18
CA GLU A 508 -28.25 -17.19 19.80
C GLU A 508 -27.22 -18.35 19.66
N LEU A 509 -27.61 -19.51 20.19
CA LEU A 509 -26.82 -20.74 20.16
C LEU A 509 -26.82 -21.43 18.78
N THR A 510 -27.67 -21.01 17.85
CA THR A 510 -27.82 -21.59 16.51
C THR A 510 -27.92 -20.52 15.43
N HIS A 511 -27.10 -20.67 14.39
CA HIS A 511 -27.10 -19.84 13.18
C HIS A 511 -28.45 -19.94 12.44
N TRP A 512 -28.97 -18.83 11.90
CA TRP A 512 -30.31 -18.74 11.30
C TRP A 512 -30.55 -19.75 10.16
N HIS A 513 -29.49 -20.14 9.44
CA HIS A 513 -29.55 -21.15 8.37
C HIS A 513 -29.69 -22.62 8.86
N ASN A 514 -29.74 -22.89 10.16
CA ASN A 514 -29.71 -24.26 10.71
C ASN A 514 -30.98 -24.64 11.50
N ALA A 515 -32.14 -24.30 10.94
CA ALA A 515 -33.47 -24.38 11.56
C ALA A 515 -34.05 -25.80 11.80
N LYS A 516 -33.23 -26.79 12.19
CA LYS A 516 -33.67 -28.18 12.46
C LYS A 516 -33.02 -28.83 13.70
N LYS A 517 -33.24 -28.25 14.89
CA LYS A 517 -33.17 -29.00 16.17
C LYS A 517 -34.28 -28.57 17.13
N PRO A 518 -35.20 -29.47 17.51
CA PRO A 518 -36.16 -29.19 18.59
C PRO A 518 -35.46 -29.20 19.96
N ILE A 519 -36.10 -28.57 20.95
CA ILE A 519 -35.59 -28.46 22.32
C ILE A 519 -35.58 -29.85 22.99
N VAL A 520 -34.43 -30.26 23.50
CA VAL A 520 -34.23 -31.60 24.10
C VAL A 520 -34.54 -31.56 25.60
N HIS A 521 -35.52 -32.35 26.04
CA HIS A 521 -35.72 -32.64 27.46
C HIS A 521 -34.57 -33.49 28.01
N LYS A 522 -34.10 -33.17 29.23
CA LYS A 522 -33.02 -33.91 29.91
C LYS A 522 -33.48 -35.29 30.40
N GLY A 523 -33.44 -36.28 29.51
CA GLY A 523 -33.43 -37.71 29.86
C GLY A 523 -32.00 -38.28 29.94
N PRO A 524 -31.83 -39.53 30.39
CA PRO A 524 -30.58 -40.27 30.18
C PRO A 524 -30.34 -40.49 28.67
N PRO A 525 -29.09 -40.51 28.19
CA PRO A 525 -28.78 -40.52 26.76
C PRO A 525 -29.27 -41.80 26.08
N THR A 526 -29.83 -41.64 24.88
CA THR A 526 -30.24 -42.76 24.03
C THR A 526 -29.06 -43.33 23.24
N LYS A 527 -29.12 -44.61 22.87
CA LYS A 527 -28.11 -45.27 22.00
C LYS A 527 -27.91 -44.57 20.65
N GLN A 528 -28.89 -43.79 20.20
CA GLN A 528 -28.79 -43.01 18.98
C GLN A 528 -27.94 -41.74 19.18
N GLU A 529 -28.06 -41.09 20.34
CA GLU A 529 -27.19 -39.96 20.73
C GLU A 529 -25.76 -40.43 21.01
N GLU A 530 -25.56 -41.58 21.66
CA GLU A 530 -24.24 -42.20 21.83
C GLU A 530 -23.55 -42.45 20.47
N ARG A 531 -24.29 -43.01 19.50
CA ARG A 531 -23.79 -43.26 18.14
C ARG A 531 -23.50 -41.95 17.38
N GLN A 532 -24.34 -40.91 17.54
CA GLN A 532 -24.07 -39.58 16.98
C GLN A 532 -22.83 -38.94 17.60
N LYS A 533 -22.65 -39.07 18.92
CA LYS A 533 -21.48 -38.59 19.66
C LYS A 533 -20.20 -39.26 19.19
N PHE A 534 -20.21 -40.59 19.03
CA PHE A 534 -19.08 -41.33 18.45
C PHE A 534 -18.71 -40.85 17.03
N PHE A 535 -19.68 -40.61 16.16
CA PHE A 535 -19.41 -40.04 14.83
C PHE A 535 -19.01 -38.55 14.85
N ALA A 536 -19.36 -37.79 15.88
CA ALA A 536 -18.85 -36.43 16.09
C ALA A 536 -17.39 -36.45 16.60
N GLU A 537 -17.09 -37.30 17.58
CA GLU A 537 -15.74 -37.53 18.13
C GLU A 537 -14.78 -38.03 17.05
N ARG A 538 -15.18 -39.00 16.21
CA ARG A 538 -14.37 -39.46 15.08
C ARG A 538 -14.12 -38.38 14.02
N ARG A 539 -15.10 -37.51 13.75
CA ARG A 539 -14.90 -36.34 12.85
C ARG A 539 -13.96 -35.30 13.47
N ASN A 540 -14.09 -35.04 14.76
CA ASN A 540 -13.17 -34.15 15.49
C ASN A 540 -11.73 -34.73 15.49
N GLN A 541 -11.55 -36.03 15.70
CA GLN A 541 -10.25 -36.70 15.61
C GLN A 541 -9.60 -36.55 14.23
N LEU A 542 -10.37 -36.72 13.14
CA LEU A 542 -9.89 -36.50 11.78
C LEU A 542 -9.49 -35.04 11.52
N PHE A 543 -10.37 -34.09 11.86
CA PHE A 543 -10.10 -32.66 11.73
C PHE A 543 -8.87 -32.21 12.55
N MET A 544 -8.70 -32.73 13.76
CA MET A 544 -7.52 -32.44 14.60
C MET A 544 -6.25 -33.13 14.09
N ALA A 545 -6.34 -34.19 13.29
CA ALA A 545 -5.19 -34.78 12.60
C ALA A 545 -4.81 -33.94 11.36
N GLU A 546 -5.81 -33.47 10.61
CA GLU A 546 -5.65 -32.55 9.47
C GLU A 546 -5.01 -31.23 9.90
N MET A 547 -5.51 -30.59 10.96
CA MET A 547 -4.93 -29.37 11.54
C MET A 547 -3.48 -29.54 12.01
N ARG A 548 -3.12 -30.69 12.62
CA ARG A 548 -1.71 -30.99 12.94
C ARG A 548 -0.85 -31.18 11.70
N THR A 549 -1.40 -31.77 10.65
CA THR A 549 -0.69 -31.99 9.37
C THR A 549 -0.45 -30.66 8.66
N TYR A 550 -1.43 -29.76 8.68
CA TYR A 550 -1.32 -28.39 8.17
C TYR A 550 -0.31 -27.55 8.99
N ALA A 551 -0.33 -27.64 10.32
CA ALA A 551 0.69 -27.01 11.16
C ALA A 551 2.12 -27.55 10.88
N ALA A 552 2.25 -28.84 10.60
CA ALA A 552 3.53 -29.46 10.26
C ALA A 552 4.06 -29.05 8.88
N SER A 553 3.19 -28.76 7.88
CA SER A 553 3.64 -28.20 6.60
C SER A 553 4.04 -26.74 6.72
N LEU A 554 3.27 -25.93 7.47
CA LEU A 554 3.59 -24.52 7.75
C LEU A 554 4.94 -24.32 8.46
N THR A 555 5.30 -25.22 9.37
CA THR A 555 6.51 -25.14 10.20
C THR A 555 7.74 -25.83 9.59
N ASN A 556 7.68 -26.31 8.34
CA ASN A 556 8.69 -27.20 7.73
C ASN A 556 9.00 -28.46 8.57
N ALA A 557 8.06 -28.88 9.43
CA ALA A 557 8.17 -30.03 10.33
C ALA A 557 7.59 -31.33 9.71
N VAL A 558 7.54 -31.40 8.38
CA VAL A 558 6.99 -32.54 7.62
C VAL A 558 7.64 -33.85 8.07
N GLY A 559 6.83 -34.77 8.62
CA GLY A 559 7.30 -36.05 9.16
C GLY A 559 7.63 -36.07 10.67
N LYS A 560 7.50 -34.95 11.40
CA LYS A 560 7.58 -34.93 12.86
C LYS A 560 6.19 -34.92 13.50
N SER A 561 6.04 -35.67 14.59
CA SER A 561 4.99 -35.38 15.57
C SER A 561 5.38 -34.09 16.30
N LEU A 562 4.60 -33.04 16.11
CA LEU A 562 4.67 -31.85 16.97
C LEU A 562 3.97 -32.21 18.28
N GLU A 563 4.76 -32.49 19.31
CA GLU A 563 4.28 -32.72 20.68
C GLU A 563 4.02 -31.35 21.33
N PRO A 564 2.75 -30.98 21.61
CA PRO A 564 2.42 -29.66 22.12
C PRO A 564 2.87 -29.48 23.58
N GLU A 565 3.40 -28.31 23.89
CA GLU A 565 3.76 -27.91 25.25
C GLU A 565 2.52 -28.00 26.16
N THR A 566 2.61 -28.82 27.21
CA THR A 566 1.52 -29.00 28.17
C THR A 566 1.62 -27.93 29.24
N ILE A 567 0.86 -26.85 29.06
CA ILE A 567 0.80 -25.72 29.98
C ILE A 567 0.08 -26.16 31.27
N ILE A 568 0.69 -25.83 32.41
CA ILE A 568 0.17 -26.06 33.75
C ILE A 568 0.07 -24.68 34.43
N VAL A 569 -1.10 -24.35 34.99
CA VAL A 569 -1.29 -23.09 35.73
C VAL A 569 -0.36 -23.07 36.95
N GLY A 570 0.59 -22.15 36.95
CA GLY A 570 1.78 -22.21 37.80
C GLY A 570 1.78 -21.24 38.97
N GLN A 571 2.24 -21.70 40.14
CA GLN A 571 2.72 -20.78 41.17
C GLN A 571 3.94 -20.00 40.65
N SER A 572 3.95 -18.68 40.84
CA SER A 572 4.98 -17.81 40.28
C SER A 572 6.38 -18.13 40.81
N LYS A 573 7.32 -18.43 39.91
CA LYS A 573 8.76 -18.30 40.21
C LYS A 573 9.09 -16.81 40.33
N THR A 574 9.02 -16.28 41.55
CA THR A 574 9.38 -14.88 41.83
C THR A 574 10.88 -14.66 41.60
N GLY A 575 11.20 -13.82 40.61
CA GLY A 575 12.56 -13.32 40.43
C GLY A 575 13.01 -12.49 41.63
N THR A 576 14.28 -12.57 41.96
CA THR A 576 14.92 -11.77 43.01
C THR A 576 14.81 -10.28 42.69
N ARG A 577 14.19 -9.50 43.59
CA ARG A 577 14.31 -8.03 43.59
C ARG A 577 15.47 -7.62 44.48
N ASP A 578 16.43 -6.91 43.91
CA ASP A 578 17.42 -6.16 44.69
C ASP A 578 16.72 -5.10 45.57
N SER A 579 17.28 -4.87 46.76
CA SER A 579 16.96 -3.72 47.58
C SER A 579 18.16 -3.34 48.46
N SER A 580 18.32 -2.04 48.70
CA SER A 580 19.42 -1.46 49.49
C SER A 580 19.04 -0.04 49.91
N PRO A 581 19.62 0.51 50.99
CA PRO A 581 20.13 -0.17 52.20
C PRO A 581 19.59 0.47 53.51
N ALA A 582 19.44 -0.31 54.58
CA ALA A 582 19.04 0.20 55.90
C ALA A 582 19.97 -0.30 57.02
N VAL A 583 20.56 0.67 57.72
CA VAL A 583 21.69 0.59 58.66
C VAL A 583 21.37 -0.15 59.98
N THR A 584 22.40 -0.84 60.55
CA THR A 584 22.52 -1.38 61.95
C THR A 584 21.61 -2.55 62.41
N SER A 585 22.08 -3.54 63.22
CA SER A 585 23.43 -3.80 63.76
C SER A 585 23.72 -5.29 64.15
N ARG A 586 25.02 -5.64 64.17
CA ARG A 586 25.74 -6.64 65.02
C ARG A 586 25.35 -8.15 65.01
N LYS A 587 26.34 -8.94 64.55
CA LYS A 587 26.81 -10.26 65.05
C LYS A 587 25.87 -11.50 65.02
N GLY A 588 25.94 -12.25 63.91
CA GLY A 588 26.76 -13.48 63.81
C GLY A 588 26.25 -14.81 64.40
N GLY A 589 26.32 -15.89 63.61
CA GLY A 589 26.17 -17.28 64.09
C GLY A 589 25.61 -18.27 63.05
N ALA A 590 26.47 -19.21 62.64
CA ALA A 590 26.25 -20.54 62.06
C ALA A 590 24.85 -21.09 61.64
N GLU A 591 24.88 -21.80 60.49
CA GLU A 591 24.20 -23.07 60.18
C GLU A 591 22.66 -23.22 60.21
N SER A 592 22.09 -23.30 59.00
CA SER A 592 21.32 -24.42 58.40
C SER A 592 20.19 -25.16 59.14
N PRO A 593 19.19 -25.70 58.40
CA PRO A 593 17.79 -25.58 58.82
C PRO A 593 17.17 -26.85 59.42
N ALA A 594 16.00 -26.66 60.03
CA ALA A 594 15.02 -27.71 60.30
C ALA A 594 13.83 -27.56 59.34
N GLU A 595 13.60 -28.59 58.51
CA GLU A 595 12.30 -28.82 57.86
C GLU A 595 11.38 -29.61 58.82
N SER A 596 10.06 -29.43 58.69
CA SER A 596 9.07 -30.22 59.41
C SER A 596 7.89 -30.58 58.51
N ASP A 597 7.93 -31.82 57.98
CA ASP A 597 6.84 -32.41 57.21
C ASP A 597 5.58 -32.67 58.05
N MET A 598 4.42 -32.48 57.41
CA MET A 598 3.16 -33.22 57.62
C MET A 598 2.39 -33.18 56.29
N SER A 599 1.74 -34.24 55.80
CA SER A 599 1.62 -35.61 56.32
C SER A 599 1.03 -36.53 55.25
N ASP A 600 1.33 -37.83 55.30
CA ASP A 600 0.40 -38.87 54.80
C ASP A 600 0.36 -40.08 55.76
N SER A 601 -0.72 -40.84 55.68
CA SER A 601 -1.04 -42.05 56.44
C SER A 601 -0.36 -43.29 55.83
N SER A 602 -0.25 -44.46 56.48
CA SER A 602 -1.03 -45.04 57.58
C SER A 602 -0.19 -46.10 58.34
N ALA A 603 -0.71 -46.66 59.45
CA ALA A 603 0.12 -47.35 60.47
C ALA A 603 -0.11 -48.87 60.62
N LYS A 604 0.92 -49.59 61.12
CA LYS A 604 0.80 -50.87 61.85
C LYS A 604 2.09 -51.27 62.61
N GLY A 605 1.97 -51.72 63.87
CA GLY A 605 2.84 -52.82 64.38
C GLY A 605 3.94 -52.57 65.44
N LYS A 606 3.59 -52.18 66.67
CA LYS A 606 4.22 -52.54 67.98
C LYS A 606 5.76 -52.51 68.22
N GLN A 607 6.11 -51.73 69.27
CA GLN A 607 7.01 -52.05 70.41
C GLN A 607 8.54 -52.27 70.22
N GLY A 608 9.34 -51.44 70.93
CA GLY A 608 10.75 -51.72 71.25
C GLY A 608 11.52 -50.52 71.83
N LYS A 609 11.92 -50.54 73.12
CA LYS A 609 12.74 -49.47 73.75
C LYS A 609 14.23 -49.83 73.77
N LYS A 610 15.10 -48.94 73.27
CA LYS A 610 16.22 -48.27 74.00
C LYS A 610 17.15 -47.53 73.04
N ALA A 611 17.95 -46.60 73.55
CA ALA A 611 18.78 -45.67 72.78
C ALA A 611 20.29 -45.82 73.05
N ALA A 612 21.07 -45.80 71.96
CA ALA A 612 22.49 -45.42 71.82
C ALA A 612 22.86 -45.62 70.32
N GLY A 613 23.74 -44.88 69.66
CA GLY A 613 24.51 -43.71 70.09
C GLY A 613 25.78 -43.56 69.22
N GLY A 614 25.76 -42.68 68.21
CA GLY A 614 26.96 -42.29 67.43
C GLY A 614 27.23 -43.05 66.12
N LYS A 615 26.60 -42.60 65.01
CA LYS A 615 27.03 -42.89 63.61
C LYS A 615 26.65 -41.76 62.64
N THR A 616 27.12 -40.54 62.89
CA THR A 616 26.74 -39.35 62.08
C THR A 616 27.77 -39.03 60.99
N ALA A 617 29.08 -39.13 61.26
CA ALA A 617 30.13 -38.85 60.27
C ALA A 617 30.09 -39.80 59.06
N GLN A 618 29.92 -41.11 59.29
CA GLN A 618 29.83 -42.11 58.21
C GLN A 618 28.63 -41.90 57.27
N LYS A 619 27.52 -41.30 57.74
CA LYS A 619 26.33 -41.09 56.91
C LYS A 619 26.51 -39.99 55.87
N ASN A 620 27.20 -38.90 56.18
CA ASN A 620 27.40 -37.81 55.22
C ASN A 620 28.41 -38.19 54.13
N ALA A 621 29.51 -38.84 54.50
CA ALA A 621 30.44 -39.44 53.53
C ALA A 621 29.73 -40.49 52.65
N GLY A 622 28.90 -41.35 53.24
CA GLY A 622 28.09 -42.32 52.49
C GLY A 622 27.07 -41.68 51.54
N LYS A 623 26.42 -40.58 51.93
CA LYS A 623 25.46 -39.86 51.08
C LYS A 623 26.15 -39.12 49.93
N GLN A 624 27.32 -38.52 50.15
CA GLN A 624 28.14 -37.95 49.07
C GLN A 624 28.70 -39.04 48.15
N ALA A 625 29.21 -40.16 48.67
CA ALA A 625 29.69 -41.29 47.87
C ALA A 625 28.55 -41.93 47.05
N MET A 626 27.34 -42.02 47.59
CA MET A 626 26.15 -42.49 46.87
C MET A 626 25.71 -41.51 45.77
N MET A 627 25.72 -40.20 46.04
CA MET A 627 25.46 -39.18 45.01
C MET A 627 26.53 -39.20 43.91
N ALA A 628 27.80 -39.38 44.27
CA ALA A 628 28.90 -39.55 43.33
C ALA A 628 28.75 -40.83 42.50
N GLN A 629 28.41 -41.98 43.11
CA GLN A 629 28.13 -43.22 42.39
C GLN A 629 26.88 -43.12 41.49
N ILE A 630 25.85 -42.36 41.88
CA ILE A 630 24.68 -42.10 41.03
C ILE A 630 25.06 -41.19 39.85
N ALA A 631 25.91 -40.18 40.06
CA ALA A 631 26.44 -39.34 38.99
C ALA A 631 27.37 -40.13 38.05
N GLU A 632 28.24 -41.00 38.58
CA GLU A 632 29.15 -41.85 37.82
C GLU A 632 28.39 -42.96 37.05
N ALA A 633 27.34 -43.53 37.64
CA ALA A 633 26.46 -44.49 36.98
C ALA A 633 25.58 -43.83 35.91
N ARG A 634 25.18 -42.56 36.09
CA ARG A 634 24.60 -41.75 35.01
C ARG A 634 25.63 -41.51 33.91
N ALA A 635 26.81 -40.97 34.23
CA ALA A 635 27.88 -40.74 33.26
C ALA A 635 28.21 -41.98 32.41
N LYS A 636 28.35 -43.17 33.02
CA LYS A 636 28.58 -44.44 32.31
C LYS A 636 27.36 -44.89 31.47
N LYS A 637 26.14 -44.57 31.88
CA LYS A 637 24.91 -44.81 31.10
C LYS A 637 24.79 -43.85 29.93
N ASP A 638 25.20 -42.60 30.10
CA ASP A 638 25.14 -41.53 29.10
C ASP A 638 26.27 -41.72 28.07
N GLU A 639 27.46 -42.14 28.50
CA GLU A 639 28.58 -42.59 27.66
C GLU A 639 28.21 -43.80 26.80
N THR A 640 27.56 -44.81 27.39
CA THR A 640 27.06 -46.00 26.64
C THR A 640 25.80 -45.70 25.81
N ALA A 641 25.10 -44.59 26.04
CA ALA A 641 24.07 -44.08 25.14
C ALA A 641 24.72 -43.35 23.95
N GLY A 642 25.66 -42.43 24.19
CA GLY A 642 26.40 -41.70 23.17
C GLY A 642 27.13 -42.62 22.19
N GLY A 643 27.80 -43.67 22.70
CA GLY A 643 28.45 -44.68 21.85
C GLY A 643 27.49 -45.38 20.86
N LYS A 644 26.21 -45.54 21.21
CA LYS A 644 25.18 -46.08 20.30
C LYS A 644 24.75 -45.07 19.23
N VAL A 645 24.63 -43.79 19.59
CA VAL A 645 24.36 -42.71 18.62
C VAL A 645 25.48 -42.64 17.58
N VAL A 646 26.74 -42.75 18.01
CA VAL A 646 27.91 -42.76 17.12
C VAL A 646 27.93 -43.98 16.19
N SER A 647 27.63 -45.19 16.68
CA SER A 647 27.60 -46.38 15.82
C SER A 647 26.43 -46.39 14.82
N ALA A 648 25.28 -45.80 15.20
CA ALA A 648 24.17 -45.55 14.28
C ALA A 648 24.57 -44.56 13.17
N TRP A 649 25.21 -43.44 13.52
CA TRP A 649 25.73 -42.47 12.55
C TRP A 649 26.75 -43.10 11.59
N GLN A 650 27.70 -43.90 12.08
CA GLN A 650 28.65 -44.64 11.22
C GLN A 650 27.97 -45.55 10.19
N THR A 651 26.82 -46.12 10.52
CA THR A 651 26.01 -46.93 9.60
C THR A 651 25.34 -46.05 8.54
N VAL A 652 24.80 -44.89 8.95
CA VAL A 652 24.22 -43.90 8.03
C VAL A 652 25.28 -43.31 7.10
N CYS A 653 26.49 -42.97 7.59
CA CYS A 653 27.60 -42.52 6.75
C CYS A 653 27.90 -43.50 5.61
N LYS A 654 28.01 -44.80 5.89
CA LYS A 654 28.29 -45.82 4.86
C LYS A 654 27.18 -45.87 3.80
N ASN A 655 25.92 -45.77 4.22
CA ASN A 655 24.76 -45.77 3.32
C ASN A 655 24.60 -44.46 2.53
N LEU A 656 25.24 -43.38 2.97
CA LEU A 656 25.38 -42.13 2.20
C LEU A 656 26.59 -42.21 1.26
N GLN A 657 27.75 -42.69 1.71
CA GLN A 657 28.98 -42.81 0.91
C GLN A 657 28.89 -43.84 -0.22
N ALA A 658 27.92 -44.76 -0.20
CA ALA A 658 27.59 -45.65 -1.31
C ALA A 658 26.97 -44.92 -2.52
N ASP A 659 26.51 -43.68 -2.34
CA ASP A 659 25.94 -42.82 -3.38
C ASP A 659 27.05 -41.98 -4.02
N SER A 660 27.25 -42.13 -5.34
CA SER A 660 28.36 -41.49 -6.04
C SER A 660 28.20 -39.97 -6.14
N ASP A 661 26.96 -39.47 -6.25
CA ASP A 661 26.68 -38.05 -6.46
C ASP A 661 26.78 -37.23 -5.15
N PRO A 662 27.69 -36.21 -5.08
CA PRO A 662 27.77 -35.32 -3.94
C PRO A 662 26.47 -34.52 -3.68
N ARG A 663 25.63 -34.26 -4.70
CA ARG A 663 24.37 -33.50 -4.54
C ARG A 663 23.30 -34.34 -3.83
N SER A 664 23.10 -35.58 -4.27
CA SER A 664 22.27 -36.57 -3.57
C SER A 664 22.73 -36.77 -2.13
N ARG A 665 24.05 -36.99 -1.92
CA ARG A 665 24.62 -37.11 -0.57
C ARG A 665 24.34 -35.89 0.31
N PHE A 666 24.53 -34.68 -0.21
CA PHE A 666 24.23 -33.42 0.49
C PHE A 666 22.76 -33.32 0.91
N ASN A 667 21.82 -33.58 -0.01
CA ASN A 667 20.38 -33.52 0.26
C ASN A 667 19.95 -34.59 1.29
N ARG A 668 20.41 -35.83 1.13
CA ARG A 668 20.10 -36.94 2.05
C ARG A 668 20.70 -36.72 3.44
N ALA A 669 21.90 -36.15 3.54
CA ALA A 669 22.51 -35.78 4.82
C ALA A 669 21.79 -34.61 5.52
N ARG A 670 21.33 -33.59 4.77
CA ARG A 670 20.51 -32.51 5.34
C ARG A 670 19.16 -33.03 5.86
N LEU A 671 18.50 -33.96 5.15
CA LEU A 671 17.26 -34.60 5.61
C LEU A 671 17.48 -35.46 6.87
N TYR A 672 18.64 -36.12 6.98
CA TYR A 672 19.02 -36.81 8.22
C TYR A 672 19.18 -35.81 9.39
N LEU A 673 19.90 -34.70 9.17
CA LEU A 673 20.08 -33.66 10.18
C LEU A 673 18.75 -33.04 10.66
N THR A 674 17.79 -32.78 9.76
CA THR A 674 16.47 -32.25 10.15
C THR A 674 15.64 -33.26 10.93
N THR A 675 15.73 -34.56 10.61
CA THR A 675 14.98 -35.64 11.27
C THR A 675 15.58 -36.13 12.60
N LEU A 676 16.84 -35.82 12.91
CA LEU A 676 17.47 -36.16 14.20
C LEU A 676 16.72 -35.58 15.41
N LYS A 677 16.58 -36.43 16.45
CA LYS A 677 16.06 -36.08 17.79
C LYS A 677 17.00 -35.12 18.54
N SER A 678 16.45 -34.33 19.46
CA SER A 678 17.21 -33.31 20.22
C SER A 678 18.47 -33.89 20.89
N ASP A 679 18.31 -34.92 21.71
CA ASP A 679 19.39 -35.59 22.46
C ASP A 679 20.49 -36.18 21.55
N TRP A 680 20.17 -36.49 20.28
CA TRP A 680 21.15 -37.00 19.32
C TRP A 680 21.90 -35.85 18.63
N ARG A 681 21.23 -34.71 18.37
CA ARG A 681 21.86 -33.53 17.76
C ARG A 681 23.05 -33.03 18.58
N GLU A 682 22.92 -32.99 19.91
CA GLU A 682 24.01 -32.51 20.78
C GLU A 682 25.30 -33.37 20.69
N ILE A 683 25.19 -34.62 20.22
CA ILE A 683 26.28 -35.61 20.18
C ILE A 683 26.89 -35.74 18.77
N ILE A 684 26.11 -35.52 17.69
CA ILE A 684 26.57 -35.73 16.30
C ILE A 684 26.35 -34.58 15.32
N SER A 685 25.64 -33.49 15.65
CA SER A 685 25.31 -32.41 14.68
C SER A 685 26.56 -31.89 13.96
N ALA A 686 27.59 -31.51 14.70
CA ALA A 686 28.84 -31.00 14.13
C ALA A 686 29.56 -31.98 13.17
N GLU A 687 29.42 -33.30 13.34
CA GLU A 687 30.01 -34.29 12.42
C GLU A 687 29.12 -34.57 11.20
N VAL A 688 27.79 -34.47 11.35
CA VAL A 688 26.83 -34.51 10.22
C VAL A 688 27.01 -33.28 9.33
N GLU A 689 27.18 -32.11 9.93
CA GLU A 689 27.43 -30.85 9.23
C GLU A 689 28.82 -30.83 8.56
N LEU A 690 29.85 -31.42 9.18
CA LEU A 690 31.14 -31.62 8.52
C LEU A 690 31.06 -32.60 7.33
N PHE A 691 30.20 -33.61 7.38
CA PHE A 691 29.93 -34.49 6.22
C PHE A 691 29.25 -33.72 5.08
N ILE A 692 28.26 -32.88 5.41
CA ILE A 692 27.59 -31.98 4.45
C ILE A 692 28.62 -31.05 3.79
N LEU A 693 29.50 -30.41 4.58
CA LEU A 693 30.62 -29.59 4.08
C LEU A 693 31.55 -30.38 3.15
N SER A 694 31.89 -31.61 3.51
CA SER A 694 32.74 -32.50 2.69
C SER A 694 32.13 -32.77 1.30
N CYS A 695 30.82 -33.00 1.21
CA CYS A 695 30.15 -33.21 -0.09
C CYS A 695 30.15 -31.96 -0.97
N VAL A 696 30.02 -30.75 -0.40
CA VAL A 696 30.13 -29.50 -1.19
C VAL A 696 31.59 -29.26 -1.63
N LEU A 697 32.57 -29.61 -0.79
CA LEU A 697 34.00 -29.53 -1.13
C LEU A 697 34.39 -30.48 -2.26
N GLU A 698 33.89 -31.73 -2.27
CA GLU A 698 34.10 -32.67 -3.39
C GLU A 698 33.61 -32.08 -4.72
N TYR A 699 32.46 -31.39 -4.71
CA TYR A 699 31.92 -30.72 -5.89
C TYR A 699 32.76 -29.51 -6.34
N TRP A 700 33.26 -28.69 -5.40
CA TRP A 700 34.20 -27.60 -5.73
C TRP A 700 35.51 -28.13 -6.30
N ILE A 701 36.07 -29.21 -5.74
CA ILE A 701 37.28 -29.88 -6.25
C ILE A 701 37.06 -30.40 -7.68
N SER A 702 35.87 -30.95 -7.99
CA SER A 702 35.52 -31.34 -9.36
C SER A 702 35.48 -30.13 -10.30
N ALA A 703 34.81 -29.04 -9.90
CA ALA A 703 34.73 -27.81 -10.69
C ALA A 703 36.13 -27.20 -10.95
N CYS A 704 37.04 -27.27 -9.97
CA CYS A 704 38.44 -26.85 -10.13
C CYS A 704 39.18 -27.70 -11.18
N ARG A 705 39.03 -29.04 -11.13
CA ARG A 705 39.60 -29.95 -12.14
C ARG A 705 39.03 -29.69 -13.55
N GLN A 706 37.78 -29.27 -13.63
CA GLN A 706 37.07 -28.93 -14.87
C GLN A 706 37.30 -27.48 -15.35
N LYS A 707 38.03 -26.65 -14.58
CA LYS A 707 38.25 -25.21 -14.79
C LYS A 707 36.99 -24.34 -14.77
N GLU A 708 35.90 -24.84 -14.19
CA GLU A 708 34.59 -24.16 -14.11
C GLU A 708 34.48 -23.18 -12.91
N GLN A 709 35.61 -22.81 -12.31
CA GLN A 709 35.71 -22.06 -11.04
C GLN A 709 34.95 -20.73 -11.07
N ALA A 710 35.06 -19.98 -12.17
CA ALA A 710 34.39 -18.68 -12.32
C ALA A 710 32.86 -18.80 -12.33
N GLN A 711 32.31 -19.87 -12.91
CA GLN A 711 30.87 -20.12 -12.98
C GLN A 711 30.28 -20.69 -11.68
N ARG A 712 31.12 -21.05 -10.71
CA ARG A 712 30.70 -21.75 -9.48
C ARG A 712 31.21 -21.09 -8.19
N LYS A 713 31.60 -19.80 -8.23
CA LYS A 713 32.07 -19.05 -7.04
C LYS A 713 31.06 -19.05 -5.88
N GLU A 714 29.76 -19.13 -6.15
CA GLU A 714 28.69 -19.26 -5.14
C GLU A 714 28.83 -20.52 -4.26
N VAL A 715 29.38 -21.62 -4.81
CA VAL A 715 29.66 -22.85 -4.05
C VAL A 715 30.64 -22.57 -2.91
N CYS A 716 31.61 -21.68 -3.11
CA CYS A 716 32.55 -21.27 -2.06
C CYS A 716 31.88 -20.44 -0.96
N ALA A 717 30.81 -19.69 -1.28
CA ALA A 717 30.04 -18.96 -0.28
C ALA A 717 29.19 -19.92 0.57
N LEU A 718 28.60 -20.96 -0.06
CA LEU A 718 27.95 -22.07 0.66
C LEU A 718 28.95 -22.84 1.55
N ILE A 719 30.17 -23.10 1.07
CA ILE A 719 31.25 -23.72 1.85
C ILE A 719 31.61 -22.84 3.07
N TRP A 720 31.77 -21.53 2.89
CA TRP A 720 32.03 -20.59 3.98
C TRP A 720 30.88 -20.52 5.00
N PHE A 721 29.63 -20.52 4.56
CA PHE A 721 28.44 -20.56 5.41
C PHE A 721 28.37 -21.85 6.23
N LEU A 722 28.54 -23.01 5.59
CA LEU A 722 28.56 -24.31 6.27
C LEU A 722 29.72 -24.41 7.28
N ALA A 723 30.92 -23.97 6.89
CA ALA A 723 32.07 -23.89 7.78
C ALA A 723 31.82 -22.99 9.00
N SER A 724 31.16 -21.85 8.80
CA SER A 724 30.76 -20.93 9.87
C SER A 724 29.71 -21.55 10.80
N ASN A 725 28.66 -22.16 10.26
CA ASN A 725 27.59 -22.77 11.07
C ASN A 725 28.09 -23.89 11.99
N ILE A 726 29.05 -24.72 11.53
CA ILE A 726 29.62 -25.78 12.37
C ILE A 726 30.28 -25.18 13.63
N THR A 727 30.86 -23.96 13.56
CA THR A 727 31.46 -23.29 14.74
C THR A 727 30.45 -22.92 15.84
N ASN A 728 29.17 -22.86 15.52
CA ASN A 728 28.08 -22.63 16.48
C ASN A 728 27.44 -23.94 17.01
N SER A 729 27.84 -25.09 16.47
CA SER A 729 27.20 -26.39 16.72
C SER A 729 27.68 -27.05 18.02
N LYS A 730 26.78 -27.72 18.74
CA LYS A 730 27.14 -28.54 19.90
C LYS A 730 27.91 -29.80 19.44
N GLY A 731 28.90 -30.23 20.23
CA GLY A 731 29.73 -31.41 19.92
C GLY A 731 31.04 -31.14 19.14
N LEU A 732 31.52 -29.89 19.10
CA LEU A 732 32.76 -29.49 18.44
C LEU A 732 34.02 -30.15 19.05
N THR A 733 34.70 -31.00 18.28
CA THR A 733 36.01 -31.57 18.63
C THR A 733 37.14 -30.88 17.89
N ARG A 734 38.38 -30.95 18.42
CA ARG A 734 39.58 -30.39 17.77
C ARG A 734 39.77 -30.87 16.32
N ASN A 735 39.43 -32.13 16.02
CA ASN A 735 39.46 -32.67 14.65
C ASN A 735 38.47 -31.98 13.70
N ILE A 736 37.29 -31.60 14.17
CA ILE A 736 36.31 -30.87 13.36
C ILE A 736 36.81 -29.45 13.09
N VAL A 737 37.29 -28.75 14.14
CA VAL A 737 37.87 -27.40 14.01
C VAL A 737 39.08 -27.40 13.06
N GLY A 738 39.99 -28.37 13.16
CA GLY A 738 41.15 -28.48 12.26
C GLY A 738 40.79 -28.64 10.78
N ASN A 739 39.71 -29.36 10.47
CA ASN A 739 39.22 -29.51 9.09
C ASN A 739 38.54 -28.22 8.57
N ILE A 740 37.87 -27.46 9.44
CA ILE A 740 37.33 -26.12 9.11
C ILE A 740 38.48 -25.15 8.83
N ASP A 741 39.48 -25.12 9.71
CA ASP A 741 40.68 -24.28 9.59
C ASP A 741 41.45 -24.59 8.29
N LEU A 742 41.60 -25.87 7.96
CA LEU A 742 42.17 -26.34 6.68
C LEU A 742 41.33 -25.83 5.49
N THR A 743 40.00 -25.97 5.55
CA THR A 743 39.09 -25.52 4.49
C THR A 743 39.22 -24.02 4.22
N VAL A 744 39.17 -23.19 5.25
CA VAL A 744 39.29 -21.72 5.13
C VAL A 744 40.65 -21.34 4.55
N LYS A 745 41.73 -21.96 5.02
CA LYS A 745 43.11 -21.68 4.56
C LYS A 745 43.38 -22.17 3.13
N THR A 746 42.86 -23.32 2.72
CA THR A 746 43.07 -23.88 1.38
C THR A 746 42.26 -23.14 0.31
N LEU A 747 41.04 -22.67 0.63
CA LEU A 747 40.20 -21.94 -0.32
C LEU A 747 40.41 -20.41 -0.28
N GLY A 748 41.07 -19.86 0.74
CA GLY A 748 41.29 -18.41 0.90
C GLY A 748 40.06 -17.64 1.41
N LEU A 749 39.15 -18.33 2.10
CA LEU A 749 37.83 -17.81 2.50
C LEU A 749 37.91 -16.75 3.62
N PRO A 750 36.83 -15.99 3.87
CA PRO A 750 36.74 -15.11 5.03
C PRO A 750 36.88 -15.89 6.35
N PRO A 751 37.43 -15.27 7.41
CA PRO A 751 37.59 -15.93 8.70
C PRO A 751 36.22 -16.30 9.29
N VAL A 752 36.14 -17.50 9.87
CA VAL A 752 34.96 -18.00 10.60
C VAL A 752 35.02 -17.61 12.09
N PRO A 753 33.91 -17.69 12.84
CA PRO A 753 33.90 -17.41 14.28
C PRO A 753 34.91 -18.26 15.08
N ARG A 754 35.48 -17.69 16.14
CA ARG A 754 36.45 -18.39 17.00
C ARG A 754 35.75 -19.27 18.03
N VAL A 755 36.05 -20.56 18.01
CA VAL A 755 35.48 -21.55 18.93
C VAL A 755 36.26 -21.60 20.25
N SER A 756 35.65 -21.20 21.37
CA SER A 756 36.26 -21.30 22.71
C SER A 756 36.12 -22.68 23.38
N ASN A 757 35.20 -23.52 22.91
CA ASN A 757 34.79 -24.75 23.62
C ASN A 757 35.44 -26.05 23.09
N ALA A 758 36.27 -25.98 22.04
CA ALA A 758 36.77 -27.17 21.34
C ALA A 758 37.73 -28.04 22.15
N ASP A 759 38.43 -27.48 23.13
CA ASP A 759 39.36 -28.19 24.01
C ASP A 759 38.67 -28.91 25.19
N ALA A 760 37.35 -28.75 25.35
CA ALA A 760 36.59 -29.33 26.45
C ALA A 760 35.98 -30.72 26.14
N LEU A 761 36.07 -31.20 24.90
CA LEU A 761 35.48 -32.47 24.45
C LEU A 761 36.56 -33.48 24.03
N PRO A 762 36.39 -34.78 24.35
CA PRO A 762 37.37 -35.82 24.02
C PRO A 762 37.50 -36.03 22.51
N GLU A 763 38.72 -36.24 22.03
CA GLU A 763 38.98 -36.43 20.60
C GLU A 763 38.41 -37.77 20.09
N ARG A 764 37.79 -37.71 18.90
CA ARG A 764 37.12 -38.83 18.23
C ARG A 764 37.59 -38.92 16.78
N LYS A 765 37.65 -40.15 16.27
CA LYS A 765 37.83 -40.41 14.83
C LYS A 765 36.50 -40.23 14.09
N LEU A 766 36.51 -39.47 13.00
CA LEU A 766 35.36 -39.23 12.14
C LEU A 766 34.83 -40.55 11.53
N ALA A 767 33.52 -40.61 11.28
CA ALA A 767 32.88 -41.75 10.61
C ALA A 767 33.23 -41.88 9.11
N PHE A 768 33.87 -40.88 8.50
CA PHE A 768 34.16 -40.76 7.08
C PHE A 768 35.54 -40.11 6.84
N ALA A 769 36.04 -40.16 5.60
CA ALA A 769 37.23 -39.42 5.18
C ALA A 769 36.83 -38.05 4.63
N PHE A 770 37.47 -36.98 5.11
CA PHE A 770 37.19 -35.60 4.68
C PHE A 770 37.75 -35.30 3.29
N ALA A 771 37.08 -34.43 2.53
CA ALA A 771 37.39 -34.14 1.13
C ALA A 771 38.76 -33.51 0.88
N LEU A 772 39.31 -32.76 1.85
CA LEU A 772 40.63 -32.14 1.76
C LEU A 772 41.70 -33.02 2.42
N PRO A 773 42.81 -33.35 1.73
CA PRO A 773 43.94 -34.05 2.34
C PRO A 773 44.74 -33.11 3.25
N ALA A 774 45.48 -33.67 4.20
CA ALA A 774 46.33 -32.91 5.13
C ALA A 774 47.55 -32.23 4.45
N SER A 775 47.88 -32.63 3.22
CA SER A 775 48.89 -31.99 2.36
C SER A 775 48.27 -30.82 1.59
N LYS A 776 49.01 -29.71 1.44
CA LYS A 776 48.60 -28.56 0.63
C LYS A 776 48.22 -29.00 -0.80
N VAL A 777 47.03 -28.60 -1.25
CA VAL A 777 46.57 -28.79 -2.63
C VAL A 777 46.52 -27.42 -3.31
N ASP A 778 47.37 -27.22 -4.31
CA ASP A 778 47.38 -26.00 -5.10
C ASP A 778 46.23 -25.97 -6.13
N GLY A 779 45.75 -24.77 -6.48
CA GLY A 779 44.69 -24.58 -7.48
C GLY A 779 43.24 -24.70 -6.97
N LEU A 780 43.00 -24.86 -5.67
CA LEU A 780 41.65 -24.86 -5.07
C LEU A 780 41.20 -23.50 -4.51
N ALA A 781 42.09 -22.52 -4.44
CA ALA A 781 41.82 -21.19 -3.87
C ALA A 781 40.83 -20.39 -4.73
N VAL A 782 40.05 -19.52 -4.08
CA VAL A 782 39.22 -18.54 -4.76
C VAL A 782 40.10 -17.42 -5.33
N ASP A 783 40.00 -17.19 -6.63
CA ASP A 783 40.62 -16.07 -7.32
C ASP A 783 39.84 -14.76 -7.03
N MET A 784 39.98 -14.25 -5.80
CA MET A 784 39.41 -13.00 -5.28
C MET A 784 39.98 -12.69 -3.87
N PRO A 785 40.24 -11.42 -3.50
CA PRO A 785 40.56 -11.05 -2.12
C PRO A 785 39.43 -11.41 -1.14
N SER A 786 39.79 -11.97 0.01
CA SER A 786 38.85 -12.48 1.04
C SER A 786 37.72 -11.50 1.41
N ARG A 787 38.00 -10.20 1.59
CA ARG A 787 36.97 -9.18 1.89
C ARG A 787 36.04 -8.88 0.72
N GLU A 788 36.58 -8.83 -0.49
CA GLU A 788 35.79 -8.62 -1.72
C GLU A 788 34.86 -9.82 -1.95
N PHE A 789 35.38 -11.04 -1.77
CA PHE A 789 34.58 -12.27 -1.84
C PHE A 789 33.43 -12.28 -0.82
N GLN A 790 33.66 -11.79 0.40
CA GLN A 790 32.61 -11.69 1.42
C GLN A 790 31.47 -10.76 0.99
N LEU A 791 31.79 -9.56 0.48
CA LEU A 791 30.79 -8.57 0.06
C LEU A 791 30.06 -8.99 -1.23
N VAL A 792 30.79 -9.53 -2.21
CA VAL A 792 30.23 -9.87 -3.53
C VAL A 792 29.43 -11.18 -3.53
N HIS A 793 29.88 -12.21 -2.80
CA HIS A 793 29.31 -13.57 -2.89
C HIS A 793 28.68 -14.10 -1.60
N CYS A 794 29.04 -13.59 -0.41
CA CYS A 794 28.52 -14.14 0.85
C CYS A 794 27.25 -13.44 1.37
N GLY A 795 26.79 -12.36 0.72
CA GLY A 795 25.65 -11.53 1.16
C GLY A 795 24.42 -12.29 1.70
N PRO A 796 23.85 -13.27 0.96
CA PRO A 796 22.69 -14.06 1.42
C PRO A 796 22.94 -14.99 2.63
N TYR A 797 24.21 -15.13 3.04
CA TYR A 797 24.64 -15.90 4.21
C TYR A 797 25.14 -15.02 5.37
N LEU A 798 25.11 -13.68 5.23
CA LEU A 798 25.47 -12.75 6.30
C LEU A 798 24.31 -12.64 7.30
N GLU A 799 24.55 -13.09 8.53
CA GLU A 799 23.60 -12.97 9.64
C GLU A 799 23.33 -11.49 9.98
N ARG A 800 22.05 -11.14 10.19
CA ARG A 800 21.62 -9.78 10.53
C ARG A 800 21.08 -9.75 11.96
N THR A 801 21.92 -9.31 12.88
CA THR A 801 21.56 -9.17 14.29
C THR A 801 21.22 -7.70 14.62
N PHE A 802 20.03 -7.44 15.15
CA PHE A 802 19.58 -6.10 15.53
C PHE A 802 19.57 -5.97 17.06
N ASP A 803 20.76 -6.03 17.65
CA ASP A 803 21.00 -6.26 19.10
C ASP A 803 20.37 -7.59 19.59
N SER A 804 20.50 -8.66 18.82
CA SER A 804 19.99 -9.99 19.18
C SER A 804 20.73 -10.53 20.41
N LYS A 805 20.00 -10.93 21.45
CA LYS A 805 20.57 -11.45 22.71
C LYS A 805 19.76 -12.65 23.24
N PRO A 806 20.37 -13.59 23.97
CA PRO A 806 19.63 -14.65 24.65
C PRO A 806 18.60 -14.08 25.63
N ASP A 807 17.37 -14.61 25.59
CA ASP A 807 16.26 -14.18 26.45
C ASP A 807 15.47 -15.42 26.92
N PRO A 808 15.26 -15.62 28.23
CA PRO A 808 14.63 -16.83 28.76
C PRO A 808 13.13 -16.97 28.42
N ARG A 809 12.52 -15.99 27.75
CA ARG A 809 11.10 -16.03 27.34
C ARG A 809 10.86 -16.84 26.06
N VAL A 810 11.91 -17.10 25.27
CA VAL A 810 11.86 -17.78 23.96
C VAL A 810 13.06 -18.71 23.74
N GLU A 811 12.98 -19.61 22.76
CA GLU A 811 14.03 -20.61 22.47
C GLU A 811 15.16 -20.11 21.54
N PHE A 812 15.11 -18.85 21.11
CA PHE A 812 16.08 -18.22 20.20
C PHE A 812 16.62 -16.91 20.81
N ASN A 813 17.49 -16.20 20.08
CA ASN A 813 18.03 -14.90 20.52
C ASN A 813 17.21 -13.74 19.92
N PRO A 814 16.21 -13.16 20.62
CA PRO A 814 15.42 -12.07 20.09
C PRO A 814 16.20 -10.75 19.97
N ASP A 815 15.87 -10.00 18.92
CA ASP A 815 16.37 -8.65 18.65
C ASP A 815 16.02 -7.64 19.76
N GLY A 816 16.74 -6.53 19.79
CA GLY A 816 16.49 -5.43 20.74
C GLY A 816 15.09 -4.83 20.63
N TRP A 817 14.48 -4.83 19.44
CA TRP A 817 13.09 -4.38 19.26
C TRP A 817 12.08 -5.44 19.73
N GLN A 818 12.36 -6.71 19.47
CA GLN A 818 11.55 -7.85 19.92
C GLN A 818 11.51 -7.93 21.46
N ARG A 819 12.66 -7.75 22.13
CA ARG A 819 12.74 -7.72 23.59
C ARG A 819 11.93 -6.56 24.19
N LYS A 820 11.99 -5.35 23.62
CA LYS A 820 11.13 -4.22 24.04
C LYS A 820 9.63 -4.55 23.97
N VAL A 821 9.18 -5.29 22.96
CA VAL A 821 7.78 -5.74 22.86
C VAL A 821 7.45 -6.74 23.96
N LEU A 822 8.32 -7.73 24.22
CA LEU A 822 8.15 -8.67 25.33
C LEU A 822 8.10 -7.95 26.68
N ASP A 823 8.97 -6.95 26.90
CA ASP A 823 9.01 -6.12 28.11
C ASP A 823 7.71 -5.31 28.30
N GLY A 824 7.11 -4.81 27.22
CA GLY A 824 5.79 -4.14 27.24
C GLY A 824 4.65 -5.10 27.63
N ILE A 825 4.64 -6.30 27.06
CA ILE A 825 3.72 -7.39 27.44
C ILE A 825 3.95 -7.83 28.90
N ASP A 826 5.19 -7.72 29.39
CA ASP A 826 5.54 -8.02 30.77
C ASP A 826 5.10 -6.98 31.77
N ALA A 827 5.23 -5.70 31.45
CA ALA A 827 4.62 -4.59 32.18
C ALA A 827 3.09 -4.50 32.02
N ASN A 828 2.46 -5.46 31.33
CA ASN A 828 1.03 -5.52 30.99
C ASN A 828 0.49 -4.27 30.26
N LYS A 829 1.37 -3.59 29.51
CA LYS A 829 1.02 -2.44 28.68
C LYS A 829 0.34 -2.89 27.39
N SER A 830 -0.24 -1.92 26.68
CA SER A 830 -0.55 -2.07 25.26
C SER A 830 0.71 -1.89 24.43
N VAL A 831 0.78 -2.54 23.27
CA VAL A 831 1.94 -2.45 22.37
C VAL A 831 1.47 -2.22 20.93
N PHE A 832 2.14 -1.31 20.23
CA PHE A 832 2.02 -1.12 18.79
C PHE A 832 3.37 -1.42 18.14
N ALA A 833 3.45 -2.46 17.32
CA ALA A 833 4.69 -2.95 16.70
C ALA A 833 4.60 -2.92 15.17
N VAL A 834 5.36 -2.01 14.56
CA VAL A 834 5.51 -1.88 13.11
C VAL A 834 6.85 -2.47 12.70
N ALA A 835 6.82 -3.60 12.00
CA ALA A 835 8.00 -4.28 11.48
C ALA A 835 7.65 -5.08 10.21
N PRO A 836 8.48 -5.06 9.15
CA PRO A 836 8.21 -5.75 7.89
C PRO A 836 7.80 -7.22 8.03
N THR A 837 7.04 -7.70 7.05
CA THR A 837 6.77 -9.14 6.90
C THR A 837 8.08 -9.94 6.90
N SER A 838 8.06 -11.10 7.54
CA SER A 838 9.23 -11.96 7.81
C SER A 838 10.28 -11.42 8.79
N ALA A 839 10.08 -10.24 9.43
CA ALA A 839 10.89 -9.83 10.60
C ALA A 839 10.55 -10.60 11.90
N GLY A 840 9.69 -11.63 11.84
CA GLY A 840 9.35 -12.46 12.98
C GLY A 840 8.32 -11.85 13.95
N LYS A 841 7.32 -11.10 13.48
CA LYS A 841 6.26 -10.58 14.37
C LYS A 841 5.49 -11.70 15.11
N THR A 842 5.24 -12.83 14.47
CA THR A 842 4.22 -13.83 14.93
C THR A 842 4.53 -14.50 16.27
N PHE A 843 5.80 -14.65 16.69
CA PHE A 843 6.10 -15.28 17.98
C PHE A 843 5.66 -14.43 19.18
N ILE A 844 5.55 -13.11 19.01
CA ILE A 844 5.05 -12.16 20.02
C ILE A 844 3.65 -12.59 20.46
N SER A 845 2.82 -12.99 19.49
CA SER A 845 1.46 -13.45 19.73
C SER A 845 1.41 -14.77 20.49
N PHE A 846 2.28 -15.72 20.15
CA PHE A 846 2.39 -16.98 20.89
C PHE A 846 2.90 -16.77 22.32
N TYR A 847 3.84 -15.83 22.55
CA TYR A 847 4.25 -15.46 23.90
C TYR A 847 3.09 -14.87 24.73
N ALA A 848 2.30 -13.95 24.14
CA ALA A 848 1.12 -13.38 24.78
C ALA A 848 0.04 -14.43 25.08
N MET A 849 -0.17 -15.40 24.19
CA MET A 849 -1.06 -16.56 24.42
C MET A 849 -0.57 -17.42 25.58
N ARG A 850 0.71 -17.83 25.57
CA ARG A 850 1.33 -18.64 26.63
C ARG A 850 1.15 -17.97 27.99
N LYS A 851 1.41 -16.67 28.10
CA LYS A 851 1.25 -15.89 29.33
C LYS A 851 -0.19 -15.89 29.88
N VAL A 852 -1.21 -15.82 29.02
CA VAL A 852 -2.63 -15.90 29.45
C VAL A 852 -3.01 -17.33 29.85
N LEU A 853 -2.52 -18.34 29.12
CA LEU A 853 -2.76 -19.76 29.41
C LEU A 853 -2.07 -20.24 30.71
N GLU A 854 -0.91 -19.67 31.06
CA GLU A 854 -0.17 -19.94 32.30
C GLU A 854 -0.80 -19.30 33.55
N ALA A 855 -1.46 -18.14 33.39
CA ALA A 855 -1.95 -17.32 34.51
C ALA A 855 -3.16 -17.93 35.25
N ASP A 856 -4.21 -18.31 34.53
CA ASP A 856 -5.42 -18.90 35.09
C ASP A 856 -6.18 -19.78 34.06
N ASP A 857 -7.33 -20.35 34.44
CA ASP A 857 -8.17 -21.23 33.58
C ASP A 857 -9.32 -20.50 32.87
N ASP A 858 -9.52 -19.20 33.07
CA ASP A 858 -10.75 -18.45 32.75
C ASP A 858 -10.55 -17.23 31.84
N GLY A 859 -9.37 -16.62 31.90
CA GLY A 859 -8.94 -15.49 31.10
C GLY A 859 -8.80 -15.85 29.63
N VAL A 860 -9.21 -14.91 28.77
CA VAL A 860 -9.29 -15.05 27.32
C VAL A 860 -8.32 -14.08 26.66
N LEU A 861 -7.57 -14.56 25.68
CA LEU A 861 -6.91 -13.75 24.67
C LEU A 861 -7.72 -13.84 23.37
N VAL A 862 -7.94 -12.73 22.68
CA VAL A 862 -8.52 -12.72 21.34
C VAL A 862 -7.42 -12.43 20.32
N TYR A 863 -7.41 -13.16 19.22
CA TYR A 863 -6.58 -12.91 18.04
C TYR A 863 -7.49 -12.53 16.87
N VAL A 864 -7.34 -11.31 16.38
CA VAL A 864 -8.05 -10.76 15.23
C VAL A 864 -7.12 -10.80 14.03
N ALA A 865 -7.49 -11.57 13.00
CA ALA A 865 -6.77 -11.63 11.74
C ALA A 865 -7.66 -11.06 10.61
N PRO A 866 -7.08 -10.38 9.59
CA PRO A 866 -7.87 -9.79 8.50
C PRO A 866 -8.50 -10.85 7.58
N THR A 867 -7.91 -12.05 7.48
CA THR A 867 -8.40 -13.10 6.55
C THR A 867 -8.69 -14.43 7.23
N LYS A 868 -9.70 -15.14 6.70
CA LYS A 868 -10.07 -16.50 7.13
C LYS A 868 -8.94 -17.53 6.96
N ALA A 869 -7.99 -17.27 6.05
CA ALA A 869 -6.80 -18.11 5.87
C ALA A 869 -5.84 -17.97 7.05
N LEU A 870 -5.55 -16.74 7.49
CA LEU A 870 -4.72 -16.48 8.66
C LEU A 870 -5.36 -17.01 9.96
N VAL A 871 -6.69 -16.92 10.10
CA VAL A 871 -7.43 -17.56 11.21
C VAL A 871 -7.13 -19.06 11.30
N ASN A 872 -7.17 -19.79 10.17
CA ASN A 872 -6.86 -21.21 10.13
C ASN A 872 -5.37 -21.50 10.41
N GLN A 873 -4.46 -20.70 9.85
CA GLN A 873 -3.01 -20.82 10.08
C GLN A 873 -2.68 -20.70 11.57
N ILE A 874 -3.15 -19.63 12.22
CA ILE A 874 -2.87 -19.34 13.63
C ILE A 874 -3.52 -20.38 14.55
N ALA A 875 -4.74 -20.83 14.26
CA ALA A 875 -5.39 -21.90 15.02
C ALA A 875 -4.65 -23.25 14.91
N ALA A 876 -4.15 -23.60 13.71
CA ALA A 876 -3.34 -24.79 13.51
C ALA A 876 -2.00 -24.72 14.28
N GLU A 877 -1.33 -23.57 14.25
CA GLU A 877 -0.13 -23.35 15.06
C GLU A 877 -0.41 -23.42 16.56
N ILE A 878 -1.51 -22.85 17.08
CA ILE A 878 -1.91 -22.99 18.49
C ILE A 878 -2.13 -24.47 18.83
N GLN A 879 -2.82 -25.23 17.97
CA GLN A 879 -3.07 -26.66 18.17
C GLN A 879 -1.78 -27.51 18.12
N ALA A 880 -0.73 -27.06 17.44
CA ALA A 880 0.57 -27.73 17.44
C ALA A 880 1.49 -27.30 18.59
N ARG A 881 1.36 -26.05 19.07
CA ARG A 881 2.20 -25.48 20.12
C ARG A 881 1.69 -25.79 21.53
N TYR A 882 0.38 -25.75 21.78
CA TYR A 882 -0.16 -25.71 23.15
C TYR A 882 -1.22 -26.79 23.45
N SER A 883 -1.08 -27.39 24.63
CA SER A 883 -2.01 -28.32 25.26
C SER A 883 -2.27 -27.89 26.71
N LYS A 884 -3.49 -28.07 27.22
CA LYS A 884 -3.84 -27.72 28.61
C LYS A 884 -4.97 -28.61 29.12
N ASN A 885 -4.82 -29.11 30.34
CA ASN A 885 -5.85 -29.88 31.05
C ASN A 885 -6.62 -28.96 32.00
N PHE A 886 -7.89 -28.71 31.70
CA PHE A 886 -8.77 -27.84 32.50
C PHE A 886 -9.38 -28.58 33.68
N LYS A 887 -9.54 -27.90 34.82
CA LYS A 887 -10.19 -28.44 36.03
C LYS A 887 -11.69 -28.73 35.85
N TYR A 888 -12.33 -28.07 34.89
CA TYR A 888 -13.76 -28.19 34.60
C TYR A 888 -13.98 -28.52 33.11
N GLY A 889 -14.91 -29.44 32.84
CA GLY A 889 -15.24 -29.86 31.47
C GLY A 889 -15.92 -28.76 30.66
N GLY A 890 -15.77 -28.83 29.33
CA GLY A 890 -16.37 -27.87 28.39
C GLY A 890 -15.50 -26.66 28.04
N LYS A 891 -14.32 -26.52 28.65
CA LYS A 891 -13.28 -25.56 28.26
C LYS A 891 -12.36 -26.10 27.15
N SER A 892 -11.76 -25.21 26.37
CA SER A 892 -10.77 -25.53 25.34
C SER A 892 -9.60 -24.54 25.32
N VAL A 893 -8.42 -24.95 24.84
CA VAL A 893 -7.28 -24.04 24.66
C VAL A 893 -7.65 -22.92 23.68
N TRP A 894 -8.16 -23.31 22.51
CA TRP A 894 -8.52 -22.39 21.43
C TRP A 894 -9.93 -22.64 20.88
N ALA A 895 -10.46 -21.66 20.16
CA ALA A 895 -11.63 -21.76 19.31
C ALA A 895 -11.49 -20.88 18.06
N ILE A 896 -12.21 -21.21 16.99
CA ILE A 896 -12.44 -20.29 15.88
C ILE A 896 -13.90 -19.82 15.92
N HIS A 897 -14.12 -18.53 15.71
CA HIS A 897 -15.43 -18.01 15.30
C HIS A 897 -15.26 -17.14 14.04
N THR A 898 -15.86 -17.55 12.93
CA THR A 898 -16.10 -16.73 11.74
C THR A 898 -17.60 -16.56 11.51
N ARG A 899 -18.02 -15.81 10.47
CA ARG A 899 -19.44 -15.72 10.09
C ARG A 899 -19.98 -17.06 9.56
N ASP A 900 -19.14 -17.88 8.93
CA ASP A 900 -19.57 -19.10 8.23
C ASP A 900 -19.45 -20.37 9.10
N TYR A 901 -18.49 -20.41 10.04
CA TYR A 901 -18.26 -21.58 10.88
C TYR A 901 -17.73 -21.23 12.30
N ARG A 902 -17.95 -22.16 13.24
CA ARG A 902 -17.47 -22.12 14.63
C ARG A 902 -16.75 -23.44 14.93
N ILE A 903 -15.58 -23.39 15.57
CA ILE A 903 -14.79 -24.58 15.97
C ILE A 903 -14.48 -24.48 17.47
N ASN A 904 -14.63 -25.59 18.19
CA ASN A 904 -14.71 -25.65 19.65
C ASN A 904 -15.82 -24.71 20.20
N ASN A 905 -15.68 -24.20 21.42
CA ASN A 905 -16.64 -23.29 22.05
C ASN A 905 -16.03 -21.89 22.18
N PRO A 906 -16.43 -20.89 21.35
CA PRO A 906 -15.89 -19.53 21.43
C PRO A 906 -16.00 -18.89 22.81
N SER A 907 -17.11 -19.10 23.52
CA SER A 907 -17.32 -18.57 24.87
C SER A 907 -16.56 -19.35 25.96
N GLY A 908 -16.13 -20.58 25.65
CA GLY A 908 -15.44 -21.50 26.57
C GLY A 908 -13.95 -21.73 26.26
N CYS A 909 -13.36 -20.94 25.37
CA CYS A 909 -11.93 -21.02 25.06
C CYS A 909 -11.09 -20.01 25.86
N GLN A 910 -9.77 -20.22 25.93
CA GLN A 910 -8.82 -19.21 26.41
C GLN A 910 -8.13 -18.44 25.26
N VAL A 911 -8.13 -18.95 24.03
CA VAL A 911 -7.63 -18.24 22.84
C VAL A 911 -8.68 -18.26 21.73
N LEU A 912 -9.37 -17.14 21.52
CA LEU A 912 -10.33 -17.00 20.42
C LEU A 912 -9.63 -16.47 19.18
N VAL A 913 -9.61 -17.23 18.08
CA VAL A 913 -9.13 -16.74 16.78
C VAL A 913 -10.33 -16.34 15.92
N THR A 914 -10.34 -15.12 15.41
CA THR A 914 -11.52 -14.52 14.77
C THR A 914 -11.15 -13.43 13.75
N VAL A 915 -12.17 -12.84 13.12
CA VAL A 915 -12.08 -11.73 12.15
C VAL A 915 -12.75 -10.47 12.74
N PRO A 916 -12.38 -9.24 12.31
CA PRO A 916 -12.82 -7.99 12.93
C PRO A 916 -14.34 -7.92 13.18
N HIS A 917 -15.12 -8.07 12.11
CA HIS A 917 -16.58 -8.13 12.12
C HIS A 917 -17.21 -9.06 13.17
N VAL A 918 -16.57 -10.18 13.49
CA VAL A 918 -17.10 -11.14 14.47
C VAL A 918 -16.73 -10.75 15.90
N LEU A 919 -15.55 -10.16 16.12
CA LEU A 919 -15.22 -9.57 17.42
C LEU A 919 -16.13 -8.37 17.72
N GLN A 920 -16.41 -7.53 16.73
CA GLN A 920 -17.30 -6.35 16.86
C GLN A 920 -18.69 -6.79 17.36
N ILE A 921 -19.30 -7.79 16.71
CA ILE A 921 -20.56 -8.40 17.15
C ILE A 921 -20.43 -9.01 18.55
N MET A 922 -19.33 -9.71 18.87
CA MET A 922 -19.13 -10.32 20.18
C MET A 922 -18.94 -9.32 21.33
N LEU A 923 -18.37 -8.14 21.08
CA LEU A 923 -18.22 -7.06 22.07
C LEU A 923 -19.51 -6.25 22.25
N LEU A 924 -20.25 -5.99 21.16
CA LEU A 924 -21.53 -5.27 21.20
C LEU A 924 -22.69 -6.11 21.79
N ALA A 925 -22.62 -7.44 21.74
CA ALA A 925 -23.68 -8.31 22.25
C ALA A 925 -23.87 -8.19 23.78
N PRO A 926 -25.03 -7.71 24.29
CA PRO A 926 -25.23 -7.47 25.74
C PRO A 926 -25.08 -8.73 26.60
N SER A 927 -25.36 -9.91 26.05
CA SER A 927 -25.19 -11.21 26.70
C SER A 927 -23.71 -11.57 26.98
N ASN A 928 -22.76 -11.00 26.23
CA ASN A 928 -21.33 -11.21 26.41
C ASN A 928 -20.67 -10.20 27.37
N ALA A 929 -21.27 -9.01 27.57
CA ALA A 929 -20.66 -7.91 28.32
C ALA A 929 -20.18 -8.31 29.73
N ASN A 930 -21.05 -8.96 30.52
CA ASN A 930 -20.68 -9.40 31.86
C ASN A 930 -20.07 -10.82 31.91
N SER A 931 -20.33 -11.67 30.89
CA SER A 931 -20.03 -13.11 30.93
C SER A 931 -18.76 -13.53 30.17
N TRP A 932 -18.32 -12.72 29.20
CA TRP A 932 -17.22 -13.02 28.31
C TRP A 932 -16.21 -11.87 28.19
N SER A 933 -16.63 -10.62 27.90
CA SER A 933 -15.66 -9.52 27.71
C SER A 933 -14.91 -9.20 29.01
N SER A 934 -15.56 -9.31 30.18
CA SER A 934 -14.96 -9.25 31.52
C SER A 934 -13.81 -10.25 31.78
N ARG A 935 -13.71 -11.31 30.96
CA ARG A 935 -12.63 -12.30 30.99
C ARG A 935 -11.57 -12.07 29.92
N VAL A 936 -11.79 -11.19 28.95
CA VAL A 936 -10.77 -10.84 27.96
C VAL A 936 -9.65 -10.06 28.65
N ARG A 937 -8.43 -10.62 28.62
CA ARG A 937 -7.24 -10.06 29.26
C ARG A 937 -6.34 -9.31 28.27
N ARG A 938 -6.46 -9.61 26.98
CA ARG A 938 -5.66 -9.03 25.90
C ARG A 938 -6.32 -9.29 24.54
N ILE A 939 -6.23 -8.33 23.63
CA ILE A 939 -6.61 -8.50 22.21
C ILE A 939 -5.37 -8.29 21.35
N ILE A 940 -5.14 -9.18 20.39
CA ILE A 940 -4.13 -9.05 19.35
C ILE A 940 -4.82 -8.65 18.06
N PHE A 941 -4.38 -7.55 17.48
CA PHE A 941 -4.81 -7.01 16.20
C PHE A 941 -3.67 -7.24 15.19
N ASP A 942 -3.78 -8.29 14.39
CA ASP A 942 -2.76 -8.65 13.40
C ASP A 942 -2.99 -7.94 12.07
N GLU A 943 -1.90 -7.48 11.45
CA GLU A 943 -1.89 -6.64 10.25
C GLU A 943 -2.89 -5.46 10.29
N VAL A 944 -2.82 -4.66 11.37
CA VAL A 944 -3.68 -3.48 11.62
C VAL A 944 -3.63 -2.40 10.51
N HIS A 945 -2.73 -2.51 9.52
CA HIS A 945 -2.77 -1.67 8.31
C HIS A 945 -4.05 -1.85 7.49
N SER A 946 -4.80 -2.94 7.67
CA SER A 946 -6.17 -3.08 7.14
C SER A 946 -7.14 -1.97 7.56
N ILE A 947 -6.81 -1.16 8.57
CA ILE A 947 -7.57 0.05 8.92
C ILE A 947 -7.69 1.05 7.76
N GLY A 948 -6.72 1.07 6.83
CA GLY A 948 -6.74 1.94 5.65
C GLY A 948 -7.60 1.43 4.48
N GLN A 949 -8.34 0.33 4.65
CA GLN A 949 -9.19 -0.28 3.61
C GLN A 949 -10.63 0.22 3.74
N ALA A 950 -11.20 0.78 2.67
CA ALA A 950 -12.47 1.50 2.72
C ALA A 950 -13.67 0.68 3.26
N GLU A 951 -13.72 -0.63 2.98
CA GLU A 951 -14.83 -1.50 3.40
C GLU A 951 -14.73 -1.96 4.87
N ASP A 952 -13.52 -2.33 5.34
CA ASP A 952 -13.31 -2.92 6.67
C ASP A 952 -12.78 -1.92 7.72
N GLY A 953 -12.24 -0.77 7.30
CA GLY A 953 -11.47 0.17 8.15
C GLY A 953 -12.23 0.68 9.36
N VAL A 954 -13.50 1.06 9.18
CA VAL A 954 -14.40 1.54 10.25
C VAL A 954 -14.57 0.48 11.37
N VAL A 955 -14.52 -0.81 11.02
CA VAL A 955 -14.59 -1.91 12.01
C VAL A 955 -13.30 -2.01 12.81
N TRP A 956 -12.14 -1.79 12.19
CA TRP A 956 -10.85 -1.73 12.90
C TRP A 956 -10.78 -0.52 13.86
N GLU A 957 -11.21 0.66 13.41
CA GLU A 957 -11.29 1.86 14.27
C GLU A 957 -12.15 1.61 15.52
N GLN A 958 -13.39 1.14 15.32
CA GLN A 958 -14.31 0.84 16.43
C GLN A 958 -13.73 -0.20 17.39
N LEU A 959 -13.09 -1.26 16.90
CA LEU A 959 -12.49 -2.29 17.74
C LEU A 959 -11.30 -1.80 18.58
N LEU A 960 -10.50 -0.87 18.05
CA LEU A 960 -9.37 -0.28 18.77
C LEU A 960 -9.84 0.71 19.84
N LEU A 961 -10.92 1.47 19.55
CA LEU A 961 -11.59 2.36 20.51
C LEU A 961 -12.32 1.60 21.63
N MET A 962 -12.98 0.49 21.30
CA MET A 962 -13.80 -0.29 22.24
C MET A 962 -13.04 -1.35 23.05
N ALA A 963 -11.73 -1.52 22.86
CA ALA A 963 -10.95 -2.60 23.48
C ALA A 963 -10.94 -2.50 25.03
N PRO A 964 -11.57 -3.43 25.78
CA PRO A 964 -11.74 -3.31 27.23
C PRO A 964 -10.49 -3.75 28.04
N CYS A 965 -9.35 -3.92 27.38
CA CYS A 965 -8.13 -4.51 27.92
C CYS A 965 -6.91 -4.14 27.07
N PRO A 966 -5.67 -4.34 27.56
CA PRO A 966 -4.47 -4.02 26.79
C PRO A 966 -4.38 -4.75 25.44
N ILE A 967 -3.94 -4.03 24.42
CA ILE A 967 -3.89 -4.51 23.03
C ILE A 967 -2.46 -4.81 22.57
N ILE A 968 -2.32 -5.69 21.58
CA ILE A 968 -1.09 -5.82 20.77
C ILE A 968 -1.50 -5.58 19.33
N ALA A 969 -1.18 -4.40 18.79
CA ALA A 969 -1.36 -4.07 17.39
C ALA A 969 -0.06 -4.39 16.62
N LEU A 970 -0.13 -5.29 15.64
CA LEU A 970 0.99 -5.70 14.79
C LEU A 970 0.76 -5.20 13.37
N SER A 971 1.80 -4.69 12.70
CA SER A 971 1.71 -4.30 11.29
C SER A 971 3.00 -4.51 10.51
N ALA A 972 2.88 -4.85 9.22
CA ALA A 972 3.96 -4.80 8.24
C ALA A 972 4.23 -3.39 7.70
N THR A 973 3.18 -2.60 7.49
CA THR A 973 3.21 -1.38 6.66
C THR A 973 2.18 -0.35 7.13
N VAL A 974 2.59 0.65 7.92
CA VAL A 974 1.78 1.84 8.24
C VAL A 974 2.55 3.05 7.71
N GLY A 975 1.92 3.90 6.90
CA GLY A 975 2.59 5.04 6.27
C GLY A 975 2.86 6.20 7.24
N ASN A 976 1.96 6.42 8.20
CA ASN A 976 2.00 7.45 9.23
C ASN A 976 2.04 6.85 10.66
N PRO A 977 3.06 6.02 11.00
CA PRO A 977 3.06 5.23 12.22
C PRO A 977 3.08 6.10 13.49
N ASP A 978 3.69 7.29 13.45
CA ASP A 978 3.74 8.20 14.61
C ASP A 978 2.38 8.89 14.86
N GLU A 979 1.66 9.28 13.81
CA GLU A 979 0.32 9.88 13.89
C GLU A 979 -0.69 8.86 14.44
N PHE A 980 -0.70 7.65 13.87
CA PHE A 980 -1.52 6.53 14.36
C PHE A 980 -1.15 6.12 15.79
N SER A 981 0.16 6.13 16.12
CA SER A 981 0.64 5.92 17.49
C SER A 981 0.13 7.00 18.45
N GLY A 982 0.01 8.26 18.02
CA GLY A 982 -0.54 9.34 18.83
C GLY A 982 -2.01 9.09 19.19
N TRP A 983 -2.86 8.90 18.17
CA TRP A 983 -4.28 8.58 18.34
C TRP A 983 -4.50 7.34 19.22
N LEU A 984 -3.73 6.27 18.98
CA LEU A 984 -3.85 5.04 19.76
C LEU A 984 -3.32 5.21 21.20
N THR A 985 -2.30 6.05 21.41
CA THR A 985 -1.80 6.39 22.76
C THR A 985 -2.88 7.08 23.58
N ASP A 986 -3.55 8.08 23.02
CA ASP A 986 -4.54 8.87 23.77
C ASP A 986 -5.85 8.07 24.00
N THR A 987 -6.23 7.22 23.04
CA THR A 987 -7.28 6.20 23.20
C THR A 987 -6.99 5.26 24.39
N GLN A 988 -5.76 4.73 24.48
CA GLN A 988 -5.40 3.78 25.55
C GLN A 988 -5.19 4.48 26.91
N LYS A 989 -4.71 5.73 26.94
CA LYS A 989 -4.69 6.55 28.17
C LYS A 989 -6.10 6.74 28.75
N ALA A 990 -7.11 6.94 27.91
CA ALA A 990 -8.50 7.12 28.36
C ALA A 990 -9.06 5.88 29.09
N THR A 991 -8.55 4.68 28.78
CA THR A 991 -8.87 3.43 29.52
C THR A 991 -7.87 3.11 30.63
N GLY A 992 -6.91 4.01 30.92
CA GLY A 992 -5.90 3.85 31.96
C GLY A 992 -4.73 2.94 31.60
N ILE A 993 -4.48 2.70 30.32
CA ILE A 993 -3.48 1.76 29.81
C ILE A 993 -2.37 2.50 29.04
N ASP A 994 -1.12 2.34 29.46
CA ASP A 994 0.03 2.84 28.71
C ASP A 994 0.18 2.10 27.36
N LEU A 995 0.45 2.84 26.28
CA LEU A 995 0.92 2.28 25.01
C LEU A 995 2.45 2.31 24.92
N VAL A 996 3.05 1.26 24.36
CA VAL A 996 4.46 1.20 23.96
C VAL A 996 4.55 1.02 22.45
N THR A 997 5.05 2.02 21.73
CA THR A 997 5.26 1.95 20.28
C THR A 997 6.68 1.49 19.95
N VAL A 998 6.80 0.52 19.04
CA VAL A 998 8.06 -0.06 18.58
C VAL A 998 8.05 -0.11 17.06
N GLN A 999 8.95 0.66 16.44
CA GLN A 999 9.16 0.64 14.99
C GLN A 999 10.50 -0.03 14.67
N HIS A 1000 10.52 -0.87 13.64
CA HIS A 1000 11.70 -1.51 13.10
C HIS A 1000 11.62 -1.53 11.56
N PRO A 1001 12.26 -0.58 10.84
CA PRO A 1001 12.07 -0.43 9.39
C PRO A 1001 12.82 -1.47 8.55
N TYR A 1002 13.75 -2.22 9.14
CA TYR A 1002 14.66 -3.10 8.42
C TYR A 1002 14.06 -4.47 8.11
N ARG A 1003 14.49 -5.09 7.02
CA ARG A 1003 14.17 -6.49 6.68
C ARG A 1003 15.33 -7.41 7.04
N TYR A 1004 15.00 -8.58 7.58
CA TYR A 1004 15.97 -9.64 7.85
C TYR A 1004 16.59 -10.23 6.56
N SER A 1005 15.82 -10.24 5.46
CA SER A 1005 16.30 -10.62 4.13
C SER A 1005 16.24 -9.43 3.17
N ASP A 1006 17.30 -9.21 2.39
CA ASP A 1006 17.23 -8.31 1.23
C ASP A 1006 16.27 -8.87 0.18
N LEU A 1007 15.72 -7.97 -0.64
CA LEU A 1007 14.81 -8.29 -1.74
C LEU A 1007 15.44 -7.85 -3.06
N ARG A 1008 16.15 -8.76 -3.73
CA ARG A 1008 16.67 -8.51 -5.07
C ARG A 1008 15.53 -8.47 -6.08
N LYS A 1009 15.35 -7.34 -6.77
CA LYS A 1009 14.26 -7.17 -7.74
C LYS A 1009 14.70 -7.53 -9.17
N TYR A 1010 13.75 -8.10 -9.90
CA TYR A 1010 13.90 -8.42 -11.33
C TYR A 1010 12.64 -8.00 -12.07
N TYR A 1011 12.78 -7.55 -13.33
CA TYR A 1011 11.68 -7.41 -14.27
C TYR A 1011 11.75 -8.52 -15.32
N TYR A 1012 10.60 -9.09 -15.68
CA TYR A 1012 10.50 -10.16 -16.66
C TYR A 1012 10.04 -9.60 -18.01
N VAL A 1013 10.83 -9.85 -19.05
CA VAL A 1013 10.49 -9.55 -20.45
C VAL A 1013 10.32 -10.88 -21.19
N PRO A 1014 9.08 -11.30 -21.50
CA PRO A 1014 8.86 -12.55 -22.24
C PRO A 1014 9.45 -12.48 -23.65
N PRO A 1015 10.14 -13.53 -24.13
CA PRO A 1015 10.57 -13.61 -25.52
C PRO A 1015 9.38 -13.59 -26.50
N LYS A 1016 9.56 -12.98 -27.69
CA LYS A 1016 8.49 -12.81 -28.70
C LYS A 1016 7.82 -14.12 -29.18
N LYS A 1017 8.48 -15.26 -28.99
CA LYS A 1017 7.92 -16.61 -29.15
C LYS A 1017 8.39 -17.44 -27.95
N PHE A 1018 7.48 -17.83 -27.08
CA PHE A 1018 7.79 -18.55 -25.84
C PHE A 1018 6.55 -19.26 -25.28
N ALA A 1019 6.74 -20.41 -24.65
CA ALA A 1019 5.74 -21.09 -23.83
C ALA A 1019 6.29 -21.25 -22.42
N PHE A 1020 5.50 -20.87 -21.40
CA PHE A 1020 5.97 -20.89 -20.00
C PHE A 1020 5.86 -22.30 -19.41
N HIS A 1021 6.95 -23.06 -19.48
CA HIS A 1021 7.08 -24.38 -18.87
C HIS A 1021 7.48 -24.35 -17.38
N GLY A 1022 7.25 -23.22 -16.69
CA GLY A 1022 7.71 -22.99 -15.31
C GLY A 1022 9.14 -22.44 -15.21
N LEU A 1023 9.62 -22.27 -13.99
CA LEU A 1023 11.03 -22.03 -13.69
C LEU A 1023 11.73 -23.38 -13.44
N PRO A 1024 13.00 -23.56 -13.84
CA PRO A 1024 13.74 -24.80 -13.59
C PRO A 1024 13.92 -25.05 -12.09
N GLU A 1025 13.98 -26.33 -11.70
CA GLU A 1025 14.29 -26.69 -10.31
C GLU A 1025 15.64 -26.11 -9.87
N ARG A 1026 15.69 -25.62 -8.62
CA ARG A 1026 16.92 -25.04 -8.06
C ARG A 1026 17.98 -26.13 -7.93
N SER A 1027 19.14 -25.89 -8.55
CA SER A 1027 20.36 -26.69 -8.33
C SER A 1027 20.60 -26.94 -6.84
N ALA A 1028 21.00 -28.17 -6.47
CA ALA A 1028 21.17 -28.57 -5.07
C ALA A 1028 22.16 -27.70 -4.27
N PHE A 1029 23.07 -26.99 -4.94
CA PHE A 1029 24.01 -26.05 -4.32
C PHE A 1029 23.63 -24.56 -4.48
N GLY A 1030 22.56 -24.26 -5.24
CA GLY A 1030 21.91 -22.95 -5.34
C GLY A 1030 22.67 -21.89 -6.14
N THR A 1031 21.99 -21.30 -7.14
CA THR A 1031 22.30 -19.93 -7.58
C THR A 1031 21.59 -18.95 -6.65
N LEU A 1032 22.21 -17.82 -6.34
CA LEU A 1032 21.71 -16.86 -5.35
C LEU A 1032 20.61 -15.92 -5.88
N GLY A 1033 20.37 -15.93 -7.20
CA GLY A 1033 19.35 -15.11 -7.86
C GLY A 1033 18.75 -15.77 -9.10
N LEU A 1034 18.00 -14.98 -9.88
CA LEU A 1034 17.42 -15.36 -11.18
C LEU A 1034 18.34 -14.99 -12.36
N GLU A 1035 19.59 -14.61 -12.07
CA GLU A 1035 20.61 -14.28 -13.06
C GLU A 1035 20.87 -15.47 -14.00
N GLY A 1036 20.86 -15.20 -15.32
CA GLY A 1036 21.03 -16.21 -16.36
C GLY A 1036 19.74 -16.91 -16.83
N LEU A 1037 18.58 -16.66 -16.20
CA LEU A 1037 17.29 -17.15 -16.70
C LEU A 1037 16.75 -16.26 -17.82
N THR A 1038 16.32 -16.87 -18.92
CA THR A 1038 15.80 -16.17 -20.11
C THR A 1038 14.67 -15.21 -19.77
N GLY A 1039 14.84 -13.93 -20.10
CA GLY A 1039 13.84 -12.88 -19.90
C GLY A 1039 13.87 -12.19 -18.52
N PHE A 1040 14.59 -12.72 -17.52
CA PHE A 1040 14.72 -12.07 -16.21
C PHE A 1040 15.89 -11.09 -16.20
N ASN A 1041 15.58 -9.81 -15.95
CA ASN A 1041 16.54 -8.71 -15.95
C ASN A 1041 16.59 -8.06 -14.57
N HIS A 1042 17.80 -7.79 -14.05
CA HIS A 1042 17.99 -7.26 -12.70
C HIS A 1042 17.65 -5.76 -12.60
N VAL A 1043 16.88 -5.37 -11.58
CA VAL A 1043 16.61 -3.95 -11.27
C VAL A 1043 17.63 -3.49 -10.23
N HIS A 1044 18.72 -2.89 -10.69
CA HIS A 1044 19.76 -2.34 -9.79
C HIS A 1044 19.27 -1.04 -9.13
N PRO A 1045 19.35 -0.87 -7.78
CA PRO A 1045 18.78 0.28 -7.07
C PRO A 1045 19.22 1.65 -7.58
N VAL A 1046 20.51 1.80 -7.96
CA VAL A 1046 21.05 3.05 -8.55
C VAL A 1046 20.36 3.44 -9.86
N GLY A 1047 19.64 2.53 -10.53
CA GLY A 1047 18.81 2.85 -11.70
C GLY A 1047 17.67 3.84 -11.41
N ALA A 1048 17.25 4.00 -10.16
CA ALA A 1048 16.30 5.05 -9.75
C ALA A 1048 16.92 6.46 -9.80
N LEU A 1049 18.24 6.58 -9.59
CA LEU A 1049 18.97 7.86 -9.56
C LEU A 1049 19.18 8.51 -10.95
N VAL A 1050 18.52 7.99 -11.98
CA VAL A 1050 18.32 8.73 -13.25
C VAL A 1050 17.58 10.04 -12.97
N ASP A 1051 16.63 10.02 -12.02
CA ASP A 1051 16.07 11.23 -11.43
C ASP A 1051 16.80 11.59 -10.12
N LYS A 1052 17.42 12.77 -10.11
CA LYS A 1052 18.18 13.28 -8.96
C LYS A 1052 17.29 13.78 -7.82
N SER A 1053 16.00 14.04 -8.07
CA SER A 1053 15.04 14.48 -7.06
C SER A 1053 14.47 13.33 -6.22
N ARG A 1054 14.33 12.13 -6.82
CA ARG A 1054 13.66 10.97 -6.23
C ARG A 1054 14.52 10.16 -5.26
N GLY A 1055 15.85 10.27 -5.35
CA GLY A 1055 16.77 9.45 -4.56
C GLY A 1055 16.68 7.96 -4.91
N ILE A 1056 16.89 7.08 -3.91
CA ILE A 1056 16.59 5.65 -4.05
C ILE A 1056 15.31 5.35 -3.27
N PRO A 1057 14.25 4.80 -3.91
CA PRO A 1057 13.02 4.39 -3.22
C PRO A 1057 13.28 3.46 -2.03
N GLN A 1058 12.48 3.61 -0.96
CA GLN A 1058 12.67 2.86 0.29
C GLN A 1058 12.59 1.32 0.13
N ASP A 1059 11.95 0.84 -0.93
CA ASP A 1059 11.83 -0.59 -1.25
C ASP A 1059 12.95 -1.13 -2.16
N LEU A 1060 13.91 -0.27 -2.57
CA LEU A 1060 15.12 -0.60 -3.35
C LEU A 1060 16.38 -0.51 -2.46
N GLY A 1061 16.52 -1.46 -1.53
CA GLY A 1061 17.75 -1.59 -0.74
C GLY A 1061 18.97 -1.98 -1.60
N LEU A 1062 20.14 -1.44 -1.29
CA LEU A 1062 21.44 -1.87 -1.84
C LEU A 1062 21.94 -3.11 -1.09
N GLU A 1063 22.29 -4.17 -1.82
CA GLU A 1063 22.96 -5.34 -1.23
C GLU A 1063 24.44 -5.05 -0.89
N PRO A 1064 25.11 -5.87 -0.06
CA PRO A 1064 26.55 -5.73 0.22
C PRO A 1064 27.44 -5.67 -1.02
N ARG A 1065 27.07 -6.35 -2.12
CA ARG A 1065 27.76 -6.28 -3.41
C ARG A 1065 27.56 -4.93 -4.11
N ASP A 1066 26.33 -4.39 -4.05
CA ASP A 1066 25.95 -3.16 -4.75
C ASP A 1066 26.59 -1.94 -4.05
N CYS A 1067 26.61 -1.95 -2.71
CA CYS A 1067 27.38 -1.02 -1.88
C CYS A 1067 28.88 -1.04 -2.20
N TYR A 1068 29.44 -2.22 -2.51
CA TYR A 1068 30.86 -2.38 -2.81
C TYR A 1068 31.24 -1.89 -4.21
N GLU A 1069 30.41 -2.16 -5.23
CA GLU A 1069 30.60 -1.58 -6.57
C GLU A 1069 30.32 -0.06 -6.59
N LEU A 1070 29.37 0.43 -5.79
CA LEU A 1070 29.17 1.87 -5.56
C LEU A 1070 30.42 2.51 -4.93
N TRP A 1071 31.02 1.86 -3.92
CA TRP A 1071 32.27 2.32 -3.31
C TRP A 1071 33.44 2.33 -4.32
N LYS A 1072 33.60 1.29 -5.15
CA LYS A 1072 34.57 1.27 -6.26
C LYS A 1072 34.36 2.43 -7.23
N ALA A 1073 33.11 2.71 -7.60
CA ALA A 1073 32.77 3.83 -8.48
C ALA A 1073 33.11 5.18 -7.84
N MET A 1074 32.76 5.38 -6.56
CA MET A 1074 33.10 6.60 -5.82
C MET A 1074 34.62 6.81 -5.76
N VAL A 1075 35.40 5.79 -5.39
CA VAL A 1075 36.88 5.87 -5.31
C VAL A 1075 37.53 6.10 -6.68
N LYS A 1076 36.87 5.77 -7.79
CA LYS A 1076 37.33 6.07 -9.16
C LYS A 1076 37.08 7.53 -9.59
N PHE A 1077 36.15 8.22 -8.94
CA PHE A 1077 35.74 9.59 -9.27
C PHE A 1077 36.00 10.61 -8.14
N GLN A 1078 36.76 10.20 -7.11
CA GLN A 1078 37.39 11.07 -6.10
C GLN A 1078 38.83 11.44 -6.52
#